data_AF-A0A1Z8SLL4-F1
#
_entry.id   AF-A0A1Z8SLL4-F1
#
_cell.length_a   1.000
_cell.length_b   1.000
_cell.length_c   1.000
_cell.angle_alpha   90.00
_cell.angle_beta   90.00
_cell.angle_gamma   90.00
#
_symmetry.space_group_name_H-M   'P 1'
#
loop_
_entity.id
_entity.type
_entity.pdbx_description
1 polymer ?
#
loop_
_entity_poly.entity_id
_entity_poly.type
_entity_poly.pdbx_seq_one_letter_code
_entity_poly.pdbx_strand_id
1 'polypeptide(L)'
;MNRVLSGILLVLFFIVSGTSYGQVTINEIRIDMPSSDTDEYFELWGPPNTSLTALTYIVIGDGSTASGTIEAVVSLAGTQIDLSGVFVVAESSFTLGTASLTADLNFENSDNVTHLLVEGFSGASGDDLDTDDDGNLDVTPWTSVVDCIALLENELDPVTGLPVDGELIYCANTVGPEGTFVPGHIVRCPDGTGDWEIQSFSDLTIDTPGLPNVCPEICDNGLDDDGDALIDCLDDDCIGDPFCAPAPANDDCVGATGIGEGTFAVTTYGATTDGPTSCGGSTLNDVWYLYTASCSGIVLLSTCGSANFNPQMAIYPGTSACPPDAASELACDAGSCTGSGEPEIFLDAVAGETYLVQIGGFNGERGELTLDVSCPPADCHQFPNPNLSFDGFIGITDSNAPAAVIEYVGDPAANFTFDTITVTAAGNIDDLDVGVNITHGFIGNLDIDLIAPNNDQVRLYQNVNNNSDDNMNLIFDDEGAPYGSVTTFSGARMQPYALSQSTGSLADFDGTPAAGSWTIFIADTFFNTNGGVLDDWSVMISQPADISGVENFVISIDPASLVGIADLDVDMNLSAPDLSGIEMDLLSPAGTSIRLHDNAAGTDLIGRFDDVTGNNDGFGSLIPSGPGTLADFDGETIGGDWTLTITNTAATATISSWALQVCAVECNVPTDLTVTSSCSLDTVDLTWVNNSAYTGITIERDGVVVANLPGDATTYSDASPPEGFLNYIVRGNCTAGAGEASGFTDHYSYNGEDAIVIAMEGLFDGGDTGSNDTGAAIQQSLVAAGVNSKLVRMQIDEYACLDPAQVSQVWIVLGTFPTNARLNSEEANLIASLAEAGMAIYFESADHWSFQHPISAFDDRDGVAEPYAQDDNDSLSSLDGLDSGVGLDMSANQNVPYNQDNQSTTGNPNDFNNILIPATAEPAGGTAGLVWKYDDALGVDYGVTTAYTPDTGGRVICASFELGGYGGDRDALVAAYYDFLTGGAPPGGGFQRGDCNADGAFNIADAVFVLGNLFSGGPEGPCLDSCDANDDGGINIADAIAALGSLFSGSGPLPDPFGVCGPDPTDDPLDCAAYDPCP
;
A
#
# COMPACT_ATOMS: atom_id res chain seq x y z
N MET A 1 62.51 22.67 -20.90
CA MET A 1 62.41 23.87 -21.76
C MET A 1 62.44 25.08 -20.81
N ASN A 2 63.50 25.90 -20.83
CA ASN A 2 63.60 27.34 -20.47
C ASN A 2 62.63 27.92 -19.39
N ARG A 3 63.05 28.58 -18.29
CA ARG A 3 63.85 29.83 -18.23
C ARG A 3 64.12 30.25 -16.77
N VAL A 4 65.28 30.89 -16.56
CA VAL A 4 65.70 31.71 -15.41
C VAL A 4 65.09 33.12 -15.50
N LEU A 5 64.72 33.76 -14.38
CA LEU A 5 64.71 35.23 -14.24
C LEU A 5 64.76 35.71 -12.77
N SER A 6 65.79 36.50 -12.46
CA SER A 6 65.91 37.35 -11.27
C SER A 6 64.90 38.51 -11.26
N GLY A 7 64.51 38.96 -10.07
CA GLY A 7 63.84 40.24 -9.84
C GLY A 7 64.28 40.87 -8.52
N ILE A 8 65.10 41.92 -8.61
CA ILE A 8 65.47 42.84 -7.53
C ILE A 8 64.26 43.73 -7.21
N LEU A 9 63.88 43.88 -5.93
CA LEU A 9 62.95 44.92 -5.48
C LEU A 9 63.57 45.79 -4.38
N LEU A 10 63.35 47.08 -4.55
CA LEU A 10 64.03 48.24 -3.99
C LEU A 10 63.37 48.64 -2.64
N VAL A 11 64.13 48.64 -1.54
CA VAL A 11 63.66 49.18 -0.25
C VAL A 11 63.69 50.72 -0.29
N LEU A 12 62.51 51.35 -0.27
CA LEU A 12 62.36 52.78 -0.03
C LEU A 12 62.32 53.04 1.48
N PHE A 13 63.36 53.67 2.01
CA PHE A 13 63.36 54.26 3.35
C PHE A 13 62.44 55.49 3.40
N PHE A 14 61.30 55.39 4.10
CA PHE A 14 60.61 56.56 4.62
C PHE A 14 61.17 56.88 6.01
N ILE A 15 61.93 57.97 6.11
CA ILE A 15 62.32 58.56 7.39
C ILE A 15 61.13 59.37 7.87
N VAL A 16 60.37 58.83 8.83
CA VAL A 16 59.50 59.61 9.71
C VAL A 16 60.26 59.78 11.01
N SER A 17 60.77 60.98 11.23
CA SER A 17 61.29 61.41 12.52
C SER A 17 60.12 61.70 13.46
N GLY A 18 59.66 60.66 14.14
CA GLY A 18 58.90 60.70 15.38
C GLY A 18 59.68 59.88 16.40
N THR A 19 59.79 60.36 17.64
CA THR A 19 60.42 59.63 18.74
C THR A 19 59.62 58.36 19.03
N SER A 20 59.99 57.22 18.44
CA SER A 20 59.67 55.92 19.01
C SER A 20 60.77 55.61 20.02
N TYR A 21 60.45 55.59 21.31
CA TYR A 21 61.08 54.57 22.13
C TYR A 21 60.80 53.25 21.40
N GLY A 22 61.85 52.54 20.95
CA GLY A 22 61.70 51.10 20.76
C GLY A 22 61.33 50.59 22.14
N GLN A 23 60.08 50.19 22.30
CA GLN A 23 59.37 50.10 23.57
C GLN A 23 60.10 49.09 24.47
N VAL A 24 60.46 49.51 25.68
CA VAL A 24 60.91 48.57 26.71
C VAL A 24 59.67 47.78 27.13
N THR A 25 59.75 46.46 27.11
CA THR A 25 58.64 45.57 27.46
C THR A 25 59.02 44.71 28.65
N ILE A 26 58.01 44.26 29.39
CA ILE A 26 58.13 43.17 30.34
C ILE A 26 58.31 41.89 29.50
N ASN A 27 59.32 41.08 29.85
CA ASN A 27 59.76 39.95 29.04
C ASN A 27 59.60 38.59 29.74
N GLU A 28 59.82 38.53 31.04
CA GLU A 28 59.74 37.30 31.84
C GLU A 28 59.46 37.67 33.29
N ILE A 29 58.63 36.91 34.00
CA ILE A 29 58.33 37.13 35.41
C ILE A 29 58.29 35.78 36.12
N ARG A 30 58.97 35.68 37.27
CA ARG A 30 58.72 34.63 38.26
C ARG A 30 58.28 35.26 39.58
N ILE A 31 57.08 34.87 40.03
CA ILE A 31 56.47 35.31 41.29
C ILE A 31 56.48 34.21 42.36
N ASP A 32 56.49 32.93 41.96
CA ASP A 32 56.38 31.80 42.89
C ASP A 32 57.26 30.63 42.42
N MET A 33 57.72 29.81 43.36
CA MET A 33 58.39 28.54 43.08
C MET A 33 58.17 27.49 44.18
N PRO A 34 58.50 26.20 43.94
CA PRO A 34 58.36 25.18 44.98
C PRO A 34 59.15 25.56 46.23
N SER A 35 58.44 25.62 47.37
CA SER A 35 58.92 25.89 48.73
C SER A 35 58.94 27.36 49.15
N SER A 36 60.10 28.01 49.25
CA SER A 36 60.22 29.41 49.66
C SER A 36 60.62 30.25 48.48
N ASP A 37 59.94 31.37 48.23
CA ASP A 37 60.14 32.26 47.09
C ASP A 37 61.45 33.04 47.21
N THR A 38 62.56 32.37 46.93
CA THR A 38 63.92 32.96 46.98
C THR A 38 64.40 33.49 45.63
N ASP A 39 63.70 33.18 44.55
CA ASP A 39 64.12 33.43 43.18
C ASP A 39 63.10 34.28 42.39
N GLU A 40 62.37 35.18 43.06
CA GLU A 40 61.51 36.17 42.40
C GLU A 40 62.32 37.13 41.52
N TYR A 41 61.83 37.36 40.30
CA TYR A 41 62.37 38.34 39.37
C TYR A 41 61.35 38.82 38.35
N PHE A 42 61.67 39.97 37.74
CA PHE A 42 61.12 40.34 36.45
C PHE A 42 62.26 40.73 35.51
N GLU A 43 62.07 40.45 34.23
CA GLU A 43 62.98 40.82 33.16
C GLU A 43 62.32 41.84 32.23
N LEU A 44 63.10 42.82 31.80
CA LEU A 44 62.73 43.75 30.76
C LEU A 44 63.54 43.50 29.50
N TRP A 45 62.88 43.57 28.33
CA TRP A 45 63.53 43.56 27.03
C TRP A 45 63.46 44.94 26.38
N GLY A 46 64.50 45.32 25.64
CA GLY A 46 64.47 46.52 24.83
C GLY A 46 65.77 46.79 24.08
N PRO A 47 65.83 47.85 23.25
CA PRO A 47 67.03 48.17 22.50
C PRO A 47 68.25 48.40 23.41
N PRO A 48 69.45 47.92 23.05
CA PRO A 48 70.65 48.12 23.84
C PRO A 48 70.96 49.58 24.19
N ASN A 49 71.35 49.84 25.44
CA ASN A 49 71.60 51.17 26.02
C ASN A 49 70.35 52.06 26.18
N THR A 50 69.14 51.49 26.19
CA THR A 50 67.93 52.24 26.50
C THR A 50 67.91 52.65 27.98
N SER A 51 67.79 53.95 28.24
CA SER A 51 67.73 54.48 29.62
C SER A 51 66.39 54.13 30.27
N LEU A 52 66.43 53.53 31.46
CA LEU A 52 65.25 53.20 32.27
C LEU A 52 64.94 54.28 33.32
N THR A 53 65.65 55.42 33.29
CA THR A 53 65.61 56.42 34.37
C THR A 53 64.22 57.00 34.66
N ALA A 54 63.32 57.03 33.67
CA ALA A 54 61.95 57.54 33.82
C ALA A 54 60.93 56.47 34.21
N LEU A 55 61.34 55.19 34.27
CA LEU A 55 60.46 54.05 34.42
C LEU A 55 60.43 53.54 35.88
N THR A 56 59.27 53.01 36.26
CA THR A 56 59.04 52.33 37.53
C THR A 56 58.19 51.10 37.25
N TYR A 57 58.57 49.97 37.83
CA TYR A 57 57.77 48.75 37.80
C TYR A 57 56.87 48.73 39.04
N ILE A 58 55.57 48.50 38.85
CA ILE A 58 54.59 48.42 39.93
C ILE A 58 53.75 47.16 39.76
N VAL A 59 53.25 46.64 40.87
CA VAL A 59 52.26 45.56 40.90
C VAL A 59 51.02 46.07 41.62
N ILE A 60 49.86 45.76 41.05
CA ILE A 60 48.54 46.09 41.59
C ILE A 60 47.79 44.77 41.83
N GLY A 61 47.34 44.53 43.04
CA GLY A 61 46.56 43.35 43.45
C GLY A 61 45.56 43.74 44.52
N ASP A 62 45.47 42.93 45.57
CA ASP A 62 44.61 43.20 46.72
C ASP A 62 45.28 44.07 47.81
N GLY A 63 44.55 45.11 48.22
CA GLY A 63 44.77 45.67 49.54
C GLY A 63 44.09 44.77 50.56
N SER A 64 44.32 45.01 51.85
CA SER A 64 43.74 44.21 52.95
C SER A 64 42.19 43.99 52.95
N THR A 65 41.42 44.66 52.09
CA THR A 65 39.96 44.46 51.92
C THR A 65 39.37 44.84 50.53
N ALA A 66 40.15 45.20 49.50
CA ALA A 66 39.64 45.73 48.21
C ALA A 66 40.68 45.63 47.06
N SER A 67 40.25 45.57 45.79
CA SER A 67 41.14 45.48 44.62
C SER A 67 41.74 46.85 44.25
N GLY A 68 42.80 46.86 43.45
CA GLY A 68 43.36 48.11 42.91
C GLY A 68 44.41 48.77 43.79
N THR A 69 44.95 48.06 44.79
CA THR A 69 46.01 48.58 45.66
C THR A 69 47.39 48.30 45.06
N ILE A 70 48.34 49.23 45.18
CA ILE A 70 49.73 48.98 44.76
C ILE A 70 50.47 48.16 45.83
N GLU A 71 50.83 46.89 45.60
CA GLU A 71 51.69 46.14 46.54
C GLU A 71 53.18 46.45 46.35
N ALA A 72 53.68 46.39 45.12
CA ALA A 72 55.11 46.51 44.83
C ALA A 72 55.45 47.79 44.05
N VAL A 73 56.59 48.42 44.38
CA VAL A 73 57.12 49.59 43.66
C VAL A 73 58.65 49.48 43.53
N VAL A 74 59.13 49.33 42.30
CA VAL A 74 60.55 49.24 41.99
C VAL A 74 60.98 50.34 41.03
N SER A 75 61.74 51.31 41.54
CA SER A 75 62.28 52.41 40.73
C SER A 75 63.50 51.97 39.91
N LEU A 76 63.46 52.22 38.60
CA LEU A 76 64.56 51.92 37.68
C LEU A 76 65.47 53.14 37.44
N ALA A 77 65.33 54.18 38.27
CA ALA A 77 66.04 55.44 38.15
C ALA A 77 67.58 55.25 38.13
N GLY A 78 68.24 55.80 37.11
CA GLY A 78 69.70 55.73 36.97
C GLY A 78 70.24 54.42 36.36
N THR A 79 69.37 53.53 35.90
CA THR A 79 69.73 52.28 35.21
C THR A 79 69.46 52.35 33.69
N GLN A 80 69.97 51.39 32.93
CA GLN A 80 69.78 51.26 31.48
C GLN A 80 69.86 49.78 31.06
N ILE A 81 69.14 49.42 30.00
CA ILE A 81 69.25 48.11 29.33
C ILE A 81 70.68 47.95 28.80
N ASP A 82 71.31 46.80 29.04
CA ASP A 82 72.71 46.58 28.66
C ASP A 82 72.88 46.22 27.17
N LEU A 83 74.04 45.66 26.78
CA LEU A 83 74.29 45.30 25.38
C LEU A 83 73.60 44.01 24.92
N SER A 84 73.11 43.19 25.84
CA SER A 84 72.37 41.96 25.53
C SER A 84 70.94 42.26 25.07
N GLY A 85 70.38 43.41 25.47
CA GLY A 85 69.00 43.78 25.20
C GLY A 85 68.03 43.39 26.30
N VAL A 86 68.49 42.73 27.37
CA VAL A 86 67.70 42.37 28.55
C VAL A 86 68.18 43.09 29.81
N PHE A 87 67.31 43.20 30.81
CA PHE A 87 67.59 43.78 32.12
C PHE A 87 66.79 43.07 33.20
N VAL A 88 67.48 42.28 34.03
CA VAL A 88 66.89 41.46 35.08
C VAL A 88 66.88 42.21 36.40
N VAL A 89 65.71 42.30 37.03
CA VAL A 89 65.55 42.80 38.40
C VAL A 89 65.10 41.65 39.27
N ALA A 90 65.85 41.36 40.32
CA ALA A 90 65.59 40.21 41.17
C ALA A 90 65.88 40.52 42.64
N GLU A 91 65.41 39.64 43.52
CA GLU A 91 65.69 39.74 44.95
C GLU A 91 67.16 39.46 45.31
N SER A 92 67.54 39.79 46.54
CA SER A 92 68.89 39.53 47.03
C SER A 92 69.23 38.04 47.20
N SER A 93 68.20 37.19 47.24
CA SER A 93 68.30 35.74 47.32
C SER A 93 68.40 35.04 45.98
N PHE A 94 68.19 35.74 44.86
CA PHE A 94 68.14 35.21 43.50
C PHE A 94 69.40 34.42 43.10
N THR A 95 69.17 33.24 42.52
CA THR A 95 70.20 32.25 42.14
C THR A 95 70.10 31.77 40.69
N LEU A 96 69.00 32.02 39.99
CA LEU A 96 68.75 31.53 38.61
C LEU A 96 69.57 32.28 37.54
N GLY A 97 70.11 33.46 37.86
CA GLY A 97 70.89 34.24 36.93
C GLY A 97 71.75 35.32 37.60
N THR A 98 72.02 36.40 36.87
CA THR A 98 72.70 37.58 37.42
C THR A 98 71.79 38.81 37.29
N ALA A 99 71.31 39.31 38.42
CA ALA A 99 70.48 40.53 38.44
C ALA A 99 71.28 41.76 37.98
N SER A 100 70.67 42.55 37.09
CA SER A 100 71.16 43.89 36.72
C SER A 100 70.86 44.92 37.82
N LEU A 101 69.76 44.73 38.54
CA LEU A 101 69.38 45.49 39.71
C LEU A 101 68.85 44.53 40.78
N THR A 102 69.34 44.65 42.00
CA THR A 102 68.76 43.96 43.15
C THR A 102 67.72 44.86 43.81
N ALA A 103 66.48 44.38 43.95
CA ALA A 103 65.36 45.06 44.59
C ALA A 103 64.68 44.16 45.63
N ASP A 104 63.76 44.72 46.39
CA ASP A 104 62.82 44.00 47.25
C ASP A 104 61.54 43.90 46.42
N LEU A 105 61.18 42.69 45.97
CA LEU A 105 60.08 42.51 45.02
C LEU A 105 58.80 42.20 45.77
N ASN A 106 58.85 41.26 46.73
CA ASN A 106 57.73 40.87 47.58
C ASN A 106 56.46 40.68 46.73
N PHE A 107 56.58 39.91 45.65
CA PHE A 107 55.41 39.55 44.85
C PHE A 107 54.49 38.66 45.68
N GLU A 108 53.18 38.81 45.48
CA GLU A 108 52.19 38.04 46.22
C GLU A 108 52.00 36.67 45.58
N ASN A 109 51.73 35.68 46.42
CA ASN A 109 51.31 34.35 46.00
C ASN A 109 49.78 34.24 46.17
N SER A 110 49.11 33.63 45.20
CA SER A 110 47.66 33.33 45.24
C SER A 110 46.75 34.56 45.31
N ASP A 111 46.50 35.16 44.14
CA ASP A 111 45.43 36.10 43.79
C ASP A 111 45.61 36.54 42.31
N ASN A 112 44.66 37.31 41.76
CA ASN A 112 44.88 37.96 40.46
C ASN A 112 45.75 39.22 40.65
N VAL A 113 46.94 39.27 40.03
CA VAL A 113 47.86 40.42 40.12
C VAL A 113 48.13 41.05 38.77
N THR A 114 48.19 42.38 38.72
CA THR A 114 48.53 43.15 37.53
C THR A 114 49.92 43.75 37.65
N HIS A 115 50.83 43.34 36.78
CA HIS A 115 52.19 43.88 36.67
C HIS A 115 52.22 45.00 35.63
N LEU A 116 52.72 46.19 35.99
CA LEU A 116 52.83 47.34 35.10
C LEU A 116 54.23 47.94 35.10
N LEU A 117 54.72 48.25 33.92
CA LEU A 117 55.84 49.16 33.71
C LEU A 117 55.27 50.54 33.37
N VAL A 118 55.54 51.55 34.19
CA VAL A 118 54.97 52.89 34.04
C VAL A 118 56.05 53.98 33.93
N GLU A 119 55.77 55.05 33.20
CA GLU A 119 56.63 56.23 33.10
C GLU A 119 56.13 57.34 34.04
N GLY A 120 57.06 58.04 34.70
CA GLY A 120 56.72 59.24 35.47
C GLY A 120 55.93 58.99 36.76
N PHE A 121 56.12 57.81 37.37
CA PHE A 121 55.44 57.42 38.61
C PHE A 121 55.68 58.38 39.78
N SER A 122 54.61 58.64 40.55
CA SER A 122 54.57 59.59 41.67
C SER A 122 53.80 59.08 42.89
N GLY A 123 53.27 57.86 42.84
CA GLY A 123 52.55 57.20 43.94
C GLY A 123 53.48 56.48 44.91
N ALA A 124 52.89 55.64 45.76
CA ALA A 124 53.59 54.78 46.72
C ALA A 124 52.91 53.41 46.84
N SER A 125 53.64 52.42 47.35
CA SER A 125 53.07 51.14 47.78
C SER A 125 52.03 51.38 48.88
N GLY A 126 50.89 50.69 48.76
CA GLY A 126 49.69 50.82 49.59
C GLY A 126 48.69 51.89 49.14
N ASP A 127 48.95 52.62 48.04
CA ASP A 127 47.95 53.51 47.45
C ASP A 127 46.88 52.68 46.72
N ASP A 128 45.61 52.93 47.04
CA ASP A 128 44.42 52.35 46.38
C ASP A 128 44.02 53.20 45.17
N LEU A 129 44.00 52.58 44.00
CA LEU A 129 43.85 53.21 42.69
C LEU A 129 42.48 52.97 42.03
N ASP A 130 41.68 52.02 42.52
CA ASP A 130 40.32 51.68 42.05
C ASP A 130 39.36 51.72 43.25
N THR A 131 38.95 52.92 43.63
CA THR A 131 38.31 53.13 44.94
C THR A 131 36.85 52.69 44.99
N ASP A 132 36.28 52.31 43.85
CA ASP A 132 34.93 51.76 43.74
C ASP A 132 34.85 50.31 43.25
N ASP A 133 36.00 49.62 43.15
CA ASP A 133 36.14 48.21 42.79
C ASP A 133 35.36 47.85 41.51
N ASP A 134 35.46 48.70 40.48
CA ASP A 134 34.72 48.53 39.23
C ASP A 134 35.57 47.99 38.07
N GLY A 135 36.87 47.78 38.31
CA GLY A 135 37.84 47.28 37.34
C GLY A 135 38.46 48.39 36.50
N ASN A 136 38.14 49.67 36.78
CA ASN A 136 38.76 50.83 36.14
C ASN A 136 39.49 51.68 37.18
N LEU A 137 40.77 51.96 36.92
CA LEU A 137 41.56 52.81 37.81
C LEU A 137 41.03 54.26 37.84
N ASP A 138 40.59 54.71 39.02
CA ASP A 138 40.20 56.09 39.33
C ASP A 138 41.39 57.06 39.31
N VAL A 139 42.55 56.57 39.76
CA VAL A 139 43.76 57.36 39.93
C VAL A 139 44.95 56.64 39.30
N THR A 140 45.61 57.32 38.36
CA THR A 140 46.84 56.81 37.72
C THR A 140 48.00 57.74 38.05
N PRO A 141 48.77 57.51 39.14
CA PRO A 141 49.87 58.38 39.56
C PRO A 141 51.14 58.25 38.68
N TRP A 142 50.97 58.03 37.38
CA TRP A 142 51.99 57.94 36.34
C TRP A 142 51.57 58.73 35.11
N THR A 143 52.50 59.02 34.21
CA THR A 143 52.20 59.74 32.96
C THR A 143 51.72 58.83 31.84
N SER A 144 52.18 57.57 31.83
CA SER A 144 51.74 56.55 30.86
C SER A 144 52.12 55.16 31.33
N VAL A 145 51.30 54.17 30.98
CA VAL A 145 51.69 52.74 31.02
C VAL A 145 52.57 52.47 29.80
N VAL A 146 53.73 51.87 30.04
CA VAL A 146 54.69 51.47 29.01
C VAL A 146 54.44 50.03 28.57
N ASP A 147 54.17 49.13 29.50
CA ASP A 147 53.76 47.75 29.24
C ASP A 147 53.03 47.18 30.46
N CYS A 148 52.19 46.17 30.27
CA CYS A 148 51.51 45.48 31.37
C CYS A 148 51.16 44.03 31.03
N ILE A 149 50.96 43.23 32.06
CA ILE A 149 50.43 41.86 32.02
C ILE A 149 49.71 41.57 33.35
N ALA A 150 48.53 40.95 33.29
CA ALA A 150 47.82 40.45 34.46
C ALA A 150 47.92 38.93 34.54
N LEU A 151 48.28 38.41 35.71
CA LEU A 151 48.37 36.98 36.00
C LEU A 151 47.08 36.59 36.73
N LEU A 152 46.41 35.57 36.23
CA LEU A 152 45.08 35.17 36.70
C LEU A 152 45.17 33.92 37.59
N GLU A 153 44.55 33.94 38.77
CA GLU A 153 44.14 32.75 39.52
C GLU A 153 42.72 32.31 39.13
N ASN A 154 41.89 33.24 38.65
CA ASN A 154 40.49 32.98 38.28
C ASN A 154 40.20 33.32 36.82
N GLU A 155 39.36 32.49 36.20
CA GLU A 155 38.89 32.66 34.82
C GLU A 155 38.16 33.99 34.60
N LEU A 156 38.22 34.54 33.39
CA LEU A 156 37.48 35.74 33.03
C LEU A 156 36.06 35.42 32.57
N ASP A 157 35.08 36.23 32.98
CA ASP A 157 33.74 36.22 32.41
C ASP A 157 33.82 36.72 30.95
N PRO A 158 33.42 35.91 29.95
CA PRO A 158 33.53 36.27 28.53
C PRO A 158 32.66 37.47 28.12
N VAL A 159 31.70 37.89 28.96
CA VAL A 159 30.82 39.03 28.71
C VAL A 159 31.39 40.33 29.26
N THR A 160 31.98 40.29 30.46
CA THR A 160 32.47 41.49 31.14
C THR A 160 33.97 41.73 30.94
N GLY A 161 34.74 40.67 30.65
CA GLY A 161 36.20 40.72 30.60
C GLY A 161 36.85 40.86 31.98
N LEU A 162 36.09 40.66 33.07
CA LEU A 162 36.57 40.70 34.45
C LEU A 162 36.59 39.28 35.04
N PRO A 163 37.42 39.01 36.06
CA PRO A 163 37.45 37.72 36.75
C PRO A 163 36.08 37.32 37.30
N VAL A 164 35.72 36.03 37.17
CA VAL A 164 34.44 35.48 37.66
C VAL A 164 34.35 35.42 39.19
N ASP A 165 35.50 35.40 39.84
CA ASP A 165 35.72 35.42 41.29
C ASP A 165 37.11 36.03 41.54
N GLY A 166 37.42 36.38 42.80
CA GLY A 166 38.71 36.98 43.18
C GLY A 166 38.86 38.45 42.81
N GLU A 167 40.12 38.88 42.71
CA GLU A 167 40.56 40.26 42.58
C GLU A 167 40.42 40.78 41.14
N LEU A 168 40.19 42.08 40.97
CA LEU A 168 40.07 42.68 39.65
C LEU A 168 41.43 42.91 38.97
N ILE A 169 41.43 42.88 37.65
CA ILE A 169 42.62 43.10 36.81
C ILE A 169 42.60 44.47 36.14
N TYR A 170 43.79 45.01 35.88
CA TYR A 170 43.95 46.35 35.32
C TYR A 170 44.81 46.38 34.04
N CYS A 171 44.97 45.22 33.40
CA CYS A 171 45.63 45.09 32.10
C CYS A 171 44.80 44.21 31.17
N ALA A 172 44.76 44.58 29.88
CA ALA A 172 44.08 43.78 28.85
C ALA A 172 44.88 42.55 28.40
N ASN A 173 46.21 42.57 28.58
CA ASN A 173 47.03 41.38 28.38
C ASN A 173 46.91 40.55 29.65
N THR A 174 46.50 39.29 29.51
CA THR A 174 46.25 38.36 30.61
C THR A 174 46.90 37.02 30.34
N VAL A 175 47.31 36.30 31.39
CA VAL A 175 47.84 34.93 31.30
C VAL A 175 47.41 34.14 32.53
N GLY A 176 47.07 32.86 32.35
CA GLY A 176 46.43 32.03 33.38
C GLY A 176 44.91 31.96 33.26
N PRO A 177 44.24 31.22 34.16
CA PRO A 177 44.84 30.55 35.32
C PRO A 177 45.61 29.26 35.00
N GLU A 178 46.57 28.89 35.87
CA GLU A 178 47.25 27.58 35.83
C GLU A 178 46.45 26.59 36.69
N GLY A 179 45.35 26.08 36.14
CA GLY A 179 44.40 25.26 36.89
C GLY A 179 43.62 26.09 37.91
N THR A 180 43.98 26.01 39.19
CA THR A 180 43.35 26.79 40.28
C THR A 180 44.34 27.72 40.96
N PHE A 181 45.45 28.05 40.29
CA PHE A 181 46.53 28.85 40.84
C PHE A 181 46.88 29.98 39.87
N VAL A 182 47.39 31.08 40.42
CA VAL A 182 48.08 32.10 39.62
C VAL A 182 49.37 31.52 39.02
N PRO A 183 49.70 31.80 37.74
CA PRO A 183 50.95 31.34 37.14
C PRO A 183 52.18 31.77 37.93
N GLY A 184 52.99 30.81 38.38
CA GLY A 184 54.21 31.13 39.15
C GLY A 184 55.37 31.65 38.30
N HIS A 185 55.40 31.29 37.01
CA HIS A 185 56.43 31.69 36.04
C HIS A 185 55.82 31.86 34.66
N ILE A 186 56.08 33.01 34.04
CA ILE A 186 55.60 33.34 32.69
C ILE A 186 56.71 33.96 31.85
N VAL A 187 56.67 33.70 30.55
CA VAL A 187 57.58 34.26 29.56
C VAL A 187 56.80 34.88 28.41
N ARG A 188 57.34 35.93 27.81
CA ARG A 188 56.84 36.46 26.53
C ARG A 188 57.53 35.73 25.38
N CYS A 189 56.78 35.25 24.39
CA CYS A 189 57.36 34.46 23.30
C CYS A 189 58.23 35.32 22.35
N PRO A 190 59.34 34.74 21.82
CA PRO A 190 60.31 35.46 21.00
C PRO A 190 59.89 35.61 19.52
N ASP A 191 58.77 34.99 19.11
CA ASP A 191 58.14 34.98 17.78
C ASP A 191 57.73 36.38 17.24
N GLY A 192 57.67 37.39 18.12
CA GLY A 192 57.27 38.75 17.80
C GLY A 192 55.75 38.99 17.77
N THR A 193 54.92 38.02 18.16
CA THR A 193 53.47 38.22 18.38
C THR A 193 53.22 39.04 19.64
N GLY A 194 54.10 38.86 20.64
CA GLY A 194 53.97 39.46 21.96
C GLY A 194 53.12 38.63 22.93
N ASP A 195 52.80 37.39 22.58
CA ASP A 195 52.02 36.47 23.40
C ASP A 195 52.81 35.98 24.61
N TRP A 196 52.09 35.50 25.63
CA TRP A 196 52.64 35.07 26.92
C TRP A 196 52.33 33.60 27.18
N GLU A 197 53.33 32.87 27.66
CA GLU A 197 53.22 31.46 27.99
C GLU A 197 53.53 31.19 29.47
N ILE A 198 52.78 30.25 30.04
CA ILE A 198 53.02 29.74 31.40
C ILE A 198 54.12 28.70 31.33
N GLN A 199 55.14 28.88 32.15
CA GLN A 199 56.26 27.96 32.25
C GLN A 199 56.14 27.07 33.48
N SER A 200 56.89 25.96 33.48
CA SER A 200 56.88 25.00 34.59
C SER A 200 57.09 25.68 35.94
N PHE A 201 56.08 25.58 36.80
CA PHE A 201 56.19 25.95 38.20
C PHE A 201 57.39 25.25 38.87
N SER A 202 57.59 23.95 38.58
CA SER A 202 58.47 23.08 39.35
C SER A 202 59.90 22.93 38.82
N ASP A 203 60.11 23.16 37.53
CA ASP A 203 61.42 22.99 36.89
C ASP A 203 62.08 24.35 36.72
N LEU A 204 62.97 24.72 37.64
CA LEU A 204 63.69 25.99 37.57
C LEU A 204 64.80 26.02 36.51
N THR A 205 64.99 24.95 35.75
CA THR A 205 66.06 24.87 34.74
C THR A 205 65.66 25.44 33.39
N ILE A 206 64.37 25.68 33.18
CA ILE A 206 63.83 26.30 31.95
C ILE A 206 63.74 27.83 32.07
N ASP A 207 63.88 28.38 33.27
CA ASP A 207 64.00 29.82 33.49
C ASP A 207 65.15 30.42 32.69
N THR A 208 64.89 31.53 32.01
CA THR A 208 65.84 32.17 31.09
C THR A 208 66.29 33.57 31.52
N PRO A 209 66.46 33.92 32.81
CA PRO A 209 66.82 35.28 33.19
C PRO A 209 68.20 35.67 32.63
N GLY A 210 68.21 36.67 31.76
CA GLY A 210 69.39 37.15 31.04
C GLY A 210 69.65 36.45 29.71
N LEU A 211 68.75 35.57 29.26
CA LEU A 211 68.82 34.78 28.02
C LEU A 211 67.52 34.96 27.22
N PRO A 212 67.49 34.57 25.92
CA PRO A 212 66.25 34.52 25.16
C PRO A 212 65.27 33.49 25.78
N ASN A 213 64.00 33.87 25.88
CA ASN A 213 62.92 32.98 26.31
C ASN A 213 62.73 31.81 25.33
N VAL A 214 62.18 30.71 25.83
CA VAL A 214 61.78 29.54 25.03
C VAL A 214 60.28 29.30 25.27
N CYS A 215 59.50 29.17 24.21
CA CYS A 215 58.08 28.80 24.28
C CYS A 215 57.89 27.39 23.69
N PRO A 216 56.86 26.63 24.11
CA PRO A 216 56.47 25.40 23.42
C PRO A 216 55.98 25.70 21.99
N GLU A 217 56.30 24.84 21.02
CA GLU A 217 55.83 24.96 19.64
C GLU A 217 54.34 24.59 19.51
N ILE A 218 53.56 25.41 18.80
CA ILE A 218 52.17 25.11 18.43
C ILE A 218 52.17 24.49 17.03
N CYS A 219 52.05 23.17 16.98
CA CYS A 219 52.35 22.35 15.80
C CYS A 219 51.45 22.50 14.57
N ASP A 220 50.52 23.46 14.55
CA ASP A 220 49.53 23.65 13.49
C ASP A 220 49.26 25.12 13.10
N ASN A 221 50.01 26.09 13.64
CA ASN A 221 49.71 27.51 13.48
C ASN A 221 50.50 28.20 12.32
N GLY A 222 51.48 27.51 11.72
CA GLY A 222 52.31 28.02 10.64
C GLY A 222 53.39 29.02 11.04
N LEU A 223 53.67 29.14 12.33
CA LEU A 223 54.67 30.02 12.93
C LEU A 223 55.82 29.18 13.52
N ASP A 224 56.82 29.88 14.04
CA ASP A 224 58.04 29.37 14.68
C ASP A 224 57.97 29.94 16.09
N ASP A 225 57.22 29.28 16.97
CA ASP A 225 56.80 29.82 18.27
C ASP A 225 57.95 29.78 19.27
N ASP A 226 58.82 28.78 19.15
CA ASP A 226 60.02 28.61 19.98
C ASP A 226 61.25 29.38 19.45
N GLY A 227 61.21 29.82 18.18
CA GLY A 227 62.22 30.66 17.53
C GLY A 227 63.45 29.89 17.02
N ASP A 228 63.37 28.57 16.86
CA ASP A 228 64.46 27.72 16.37
C ASP A 228 64.58 27.68 14.82
N ALA A 229 63.61 28.28 14.13
CA ALA A 229 63.45 28.40 12.68
C ALA A 229 62.88 27.16 11.94
N LEU A 230 62.33 26.20 12.68
CA LEU A 230 61.40 25.20 12.18
C LEU A 230 59.96 25.68 12.40
N ILE A 231 59.00 25.04 11.73
CA ILE A 231 57.57 25.42 11.83
C ILE A 231 56.75 24.13 11.84
N ASP A 232 55.74 24.05 12.70
CA ASP A 232 54.75 22.97 12.72
C ASP A 232 55.38 21.55 12.65
N CYS A 233 54.86 20.67 11.79
CA CYS A 233 55.35 19.31 11.57
C CYS A 233 56.75 19.19 10.94
N LEU A 234 57.40 20.31 10.59
CA LEU A 234 58.82 20.31 10.24
C LEU A 234 59.71 20.48 11.47
N ASP A 235 59.12 20.80 12.61
CA ASP A 235 59.75 20.88 13.92
C ASP A 235 59.85 19.49 14.57
N ASP A 236 61.01 19.22 15.19
CA ASP A 236 61.24 17.98 15.94
C ASP A 236 60.46 17.97 17.27
N ASP A 237 60.08 19.14 17.80
CA ASP A 237 59.27 19.27 19.02
C ASP A 237 57.79 18.92 18.77
N CYS A 238 57.36 18.91 17.50
CA CYS A 238 56.06 18.41 17.04
C CYS A 238 56.02 16.90 16.78
N ILE A 239 57.10 16.17 17.10
CA ILE A 239 57.12 14.71 16.95
C ILE A 239 56.15 14.06 17.94
N GLY A 240 55.14 13.40 17.37
CA GLY A 240 54.09 12.72 18.14
C GLY A 240 52.84 13.58 18.33
N ASP A 241 52.82 14.80 17.80
CA ASP A 241 51.61 15.61 17.74
C ASP A 241 50.56 14.95 16.81
N PRO A 242 49.30 14.81 17.27
CA PRO A 242 48.14 14.37 16.49
C PRO A 242 47.97 14.96 15.09
N PHE A 243 48.31 16.25 14.91
CA PHE A 243 48.23 16.98 13.64
C PHE A 243 49.30 16.53 12.65
N CYS A 244 50.48 16.16 13.16
CA CYS A 244 51.63 15.76 12.38
C CYS A 244 51.70 14.27 12.07
N ALA A 245 50.66 13.50 12.46
CA ALA A 245 50.49 12.13 12.04
C ALA A 245 50.30 12.04 10.52
N PRO A 246 50.81 10.98 9.86
CA PRO A 246 50.55 10.76 8.44
C PRO A 246 49.05 10.47 8.24
N ALA A 247 48.46 11.06 7.19
CA ALA A 247 47.07 10.83 6.83
C ALA A 247 46.73 9.33 6.73
N PRO A 248 45.61 8.88 7.32
CA PRO A 248 45.15 7.49 7.23
C PRO A 248 44.92 7.06 5.78
N ALA A 249 44.93 5.75 5.52
CA ALA A 249 44.72 5.23 4.15
C ALA A 249 43.31 5.54 3.60
N ASN A 250 42.35 5.76 4.50
CA ASN A 250 40.96 6.09 4.21
C ASN A 250 40.62 7.56 4.54
N ASP A 251 41.62 8.43 4.42
CA ASP A 251 41.47 9.89 4.54
C ASP A 251 40.50 10.45 3.49
N ASP A 252 40.76 10.19 2.20
CA ASP A 252 39.85 10.61 1.12
C ASP A 252 38.68 9.63 0.96
N CYS A 253 37.47 10.12 0.63
CA CYS A 253 36.28 9.32 0.31
C CYS A 253 36.56 8.26 -0.77
N VAL A 254 37.35 8.61 -1.79
CA VAL A 254 37.72 7.68 -2.87
C VAL A 254 38.54 6.49 -2.34
N GLY A 255 39.21 6.65 -1.20
CA GLY A 255 39.98 5.65 -0.47
C GLY A 255 39.20 4.91 0.62
N ALA A 256 37.87 5.05 0.68
CA ALA A 256 37.03 4.42 1.70
C ALA A 256 37.37 2.94 1.91
N THR A 257 37.61 2.55 3.17
CA THR A 257 37.98 1.17 3.50
C THR A 257 36.74 0.29 3.53
N GLY A 258 36.74 -0.80 2.75
CA GLY A 258 35.63 -1.75 2.71
C GLY A 258 35.50 -2.52 4.03
N ILE A 259 34.30 -2.52 4.62
CA ILE A 259 33.98 -3.22 5.86
C ILE A 259 32.68 -4.03 5.72
N GLY A 260 32.56 -5.05 6.58
CA GLY A 260 31.31 -5.76 6.86
C GLY A 260 30.98 -5.62 8.34
N GLU A 261 30.35 -6.62 8.93
CA GLU A 261 30.05 -6.66 10.36
C GLU A 261 31.31 -6.90 11.20
N GLY A 262 31.36 -6.27 12.37
CA GLY A 262 32.43 -6.43 13.34
C GLY A 262 32.86 -5.09 13.97
N THR A 263 33.94 -5.17 14.74
CA THR A 263 34.55 -4.02 15.42
C THR A 263 35.79 -3.55 14.65
N PHE A 264 35.84 -2.26 14.33
CA PHE A 264 36.92 -1.65 13.56
C PHE A 264 37.56 -0.52 14.35
N ALA A 265 38.89 -0.51 14.44
CA ALA A 265 39.61 0.63 15.00
C ALA A 265 39.61 1.79 14.00
N VAL A 266 39.31 2.99 14.48
CA VAL A 266 39.24 4.22 13.70
C VAL A 266 40.23 5.23 14.30
N THR A 267 40.94 5.95 13.44
CA THR A 267 41.79 7.08 13.83
C THR A 267 41.59 8.22 12.85
N THR A 268 41.42 9.45 13.37
CA THR A 268 41.33 10.69 12.59
C THR A 268 42.60 11.54 12.71
N TYR A 269 43.67 10.99 13.32
CA TYR A 269 44.98 11.64 13.35
C TYR A 269 45.56 11.77 11.95
N GLY A 270 46.04 12.95 11.60
CA GLY A 270 46.54 13.26 10.26
C GLY A 270 45.49 13.36 9.15
N ALA A 271 44.21 13.10 9.44
CA ALA A 271 43.14 13.17 8.45
C ALA A 271 42.86 14.61 7.98
N THR A 272 42.50 14.80 6.71
CA THR A 272 42.01 16.05 6.16
C THR A 272 40.48 16.02 6.08
N THR A 273 39.84 17.08 5.57
CA THR A 273 38.39 17.08 5.36
C THR A 273 38.08 17.11 3.87
N ASP A 274 37.47 16.06 3.34
CA ASP A 274 36.99 16.04 1.95
C ASP A 274 35.46 15.86 1.83
N GLY A 275 34.78 15.42 2.89
CA GLY A 275 33.34 15.23 2.94
C GLY A 275 32.46 16.43 3.26
N PRO A 276 31.13 16.24 3.21
CA PRO A 276 30.19 17.21 3.77
C PRO A 276 30.41 17.43 5.26
N THR A 277 30.25 18.68 5.72
CA THR A 277 30.53 19.07 7.11
C THR A 277 29.26 19.37 7.92
N SER A 278 28.08 19.06 7.36
CA SER A 278 26.78 19.49 7.89
C SER A 278 26.30 18.68 9.09
N CYS A 279 26.74 17.42 9.21
CA CYS A 279 26.30 16.56 10.30
C CYS A 279 26.72 17.15 11.66
N GLY A 280 25.79 17.22 12.62
CA GLY A 280 26.01 17.87 13.92
C GLY A 280 26.55 19.31 13.87
N GLY A 281 26.41 20.00 12.73
CA GLY A 281 26.84 21.38 12.51
C GLY A 281 28.33 21.59 12.19
N SER A 282 29.22 20.60 12.33
CA SER A 282 30.67 20.77 12.07
C SER A 282 31.45 19.45 12.06
N THR A 283 31.26 18.60 11.03
CA THR A 283 32.05 17.36 10.87
C THR A 283 33.31 17.63 10.05
N LEU A 284 34.47 17.60 10.71
CA LEU A 284 35.78 17.90 10.09
C LEU A 284 36.79 16.78 10.40
N ASN A 285 37.92 16.75 9.68
CA ASN A 285 38.98 15.75 9.79
C ASN A 285 38.44 14.32 9.69
N ASP A 286 37.83 14.02 8.54
CA ASP A 286 37.03 12.83 8.35
C ASP A 286 37.81 11.65 7.79
N VAL A 287 37.29 10.45 8.06
CA VAL A 287 37.74 9.20 7.45
C VAL A 287 36.55 8.40 6.96
N TRP A 288 36.80 7.55 5.96
CA TRP A 288 35.74 6.91 5.20
C TRP A 288 35.77 5.39 5.27
N TYR A 289 34.59 4.80 5.37
CA TYR A 289 34.37 3.37 5.23
C TYR A 289 33.29 3.09 4.19
N LEU A 290 33.42 1.98 3.48
CA LEU A 290 32.41 1.47 2.56
C LEU A 290 31.84 0.17 3.16
N TYR A 291 30.73 0.30 3.87
CA TYR A 291 30.03 -0.83 4.46
C TYR A 291 29.27 -1.60 3.37
N THR A 292 29.40 -2.93 3.35
CA THR A 292 28.57 -3.83 2.52
C THR A 292 27.65 -4.62 3.45
N ALA A 293 26.34 -4.41 3.34
CA ALA A 293 25.38 -5.03 4.24
C ALA A 293 25.23 -6.53 3.97
N SER A 294 25.34 -7.35 5.02
CA SER A 294 25.09 -8.80 4.91
C SER A 294 23.62 -9.20 5.10
N CYS A 295 22.80 -8.32 5.67
CA CYS A 295 21.36 -8.47 5.87
C CYS A 295 20.57 -7.26 5.34
N SER A 296 19.26 -7.47 5.17
CA SER A 296 18.29 -6.39 5.03
C SER A 296 17.66 -6.11 6.41
N GLY A 297 17.35 -4.85 6.72
CA GLY A 297 16.83 -4.42 8.01
C GLY A 297 17.79 -3.47 8.75
N ILE A 298 17.52 -3.21 10.02
CA ILE A 298 18.27 -2.22 10.81
C ILE A 298 19.65 -2.74 11.19
N VAL A 299 20.67 -2.14 10.60
CA VAL A 299 22.07 -2.29 10.99
C VAL A 299 22.41 -1.21 12.01
N LEU A 300 22.99 -1.62 13.13
CA LEU A 300 23.53 -0.70 14.13
C LEU A 300 24.98 -0.37 13.77
N LEU A 301 25.27 0.93 13.65
CA LEU A 301 26.61 1.50 13.59
C LEU A 301 26.83 2.35 14.84
N SER A 302 27.69 1.90 15.75
CA SER A 302 27.88 2.53 17.05
C SER A 302 29.36 2.83 17.33
N THR A 303 29.60 3.95 18.00
CA THR A 303 30.93 4.32 18.54
C THR A 303 30.93 4.47 20.06
N CYS A 304 29.81 4.12 20.71
CA CYS A 304 29.56 4.42 22.12
C CYS A 304 30.69 3.91 23.04
N GLY A 305 31.14 4.78 23.95
CA GLY A 305 32.05 4.43 25.04
C GLY A 305 33.49 4.12 24.64
N SER A 306 33.89 4.47 23.41
CA SER A 306 35.22 4.16 22.86
C SER A 306 36.04 5.37 22.44
N ALA A 307 35.41 6.52 22.20
CA ALA A 307 36.09 7.69 21.65
C ALA A 307 36.87 8.47 22.73
N ASN A 308 37.99 9.06 22.34
CA ASN A 308 38.76 10.00 23.16
C ASN A 308 38.63 11.47 22.73
N PHE A 309 37.66 11.76 21.85
CA PHE A 309 37.32 13.07 21.30
C PHE A 309 35.80 13.14 21.09
N ASN A 310 35.28 14.23 20.49
CA ASN A 310 33.88 14.38 20.11
C ASN A 310 33.63 13.98 18.63
N PRO A 311 33.35 12.70 18.33
CA PRO A 311 33.07 12.24 16.97
C PRO A 311 31.66 12.60 16.47
N GLN A 312 31.54 12.68 15.14
CA GLN A 312 30.30 12.79 14.39
C GLN A 312 30.29 11.74 13.28
N MET A 313 29.11 11.19 12.97
CA MET A 313 28.95 10.13 11.98
C MET A 313 27.84 10.47 10.98
N ALA A 314 28.10 10.31 9.69
CA ALA A 314 27.12 10.45 8.62
C ALA A 314 27.16 9.27 7.64
N ILE A 315 26.00 8.88 7.12
CA ILE A 315 25.82 7.75 6.23
C ILE A 315 25.24 8.20 4.89
N TYR A 316 25.76 7.67 3.78
CA TYR A 316 25.32 7.96 2.42
C TYR A 316 25.15 6.66 1.61
N PRO A 317 24.40 6.66 0.49
CA PRO A 317 24.38 5.52 -0.42
C PRO A 317 25.80 5.21 -0.92
N GLY A 318 26.20 3.94 -0.94
CA GLY A 318 27.53 3.53 -1.39
C GLY A 318 27.78 3.75 -2.89
N THR A 319 26.71 3.99 -3.66
CA THR A 319 26.77 4.39 -5.07
C THR A 319 26.98 5.90 -5.27
N SER A 320 27.00 6.70 -4.20
CA SER A 320 27.22 8.15 -4.29
C SER A 320 28.57 8.48 -4.90
N ALA A 321 28.66 9.65 -5.55
CA ALA A 321 29.95 10.19 -5.97
C ALA A 321 30.81 10.49 -4.73
N CYS A 322 32.13 10.44 -4.86
CA CYS A 322 33.04 10.82 -3.79
C CYS A 322 33.66 12.20 -4.05
N PRO A 323 33.61 13.14 -3.09
CA PRO A 323 32.77 13.10 -1.87
C PRO A 323 31.26 13.19 -2.20
N PRO A 324 30.38 12.63 -1.34
CA PRO A 324 28.93 12.63 -1.57
C PRO A 324 28.32 14.03 -1.48
N ASP A 325 27.14 14.21 -2.08
CA ASP A 325 26.36 15.43 -1.91
C ASP A 325 25.73 15.41 -0.50
N ALA A 326 25.80 16.53 0.24
CA ALA A 326 25.17 16.66 1.54
C ALA A 326 23.66 16.35 1.49
N ALA A 327 22.99 16.61 0.36
CA ALA A 327 21.59 16.27 0.17
C ALA A 327 21.31 14.76 0.03
N SER A 328 22.35 13.93 -0.09
CA SER A 328 22.25 12.46 -0.18
C SER A 328 22.49 11.76 1.16
N GLU A 329 22.62 12.52 2.25
CA GLU A 329 22.73 11.98 3.61
C GLU A 329 21.49 11.14 3.94
N LEU A 330 21.70 9.87 4.31
CA LEU A 330 20.66 8.95 4.76
C LEU A 330 20.42 9.09 6.26
N ALA A 331 21.50 9.28 7.01
CA ALA A 331 21.47 9.43 8.45
C ALA A 331 22.69 10.25 8.91
N CYS A 332 22.49 10.99 9.99
CA CYS A 332 23.53 11.72 10.69
C CYS A 332 23.27 11.61 12.19
N ASP A 333 24.33 11.37 12.95
CA ASP A 333 24.30 11.52 14.40
C ASP A 333 25.58 12.16 14.94
N ALA A 334 25.42 12.93 16.01
CA ALA A 334 26.47 13.72 16.65
C ALA A 334 26.38 13.69 18.19
N GLY A 335 25.86 12.59 18.75
CA GLY A 335 25.97 12.33 20.19
C GLY A 335 24.78 11.63 20.85
N SER A 336 24.10 10.71 20.18
CA SER A 336 22.91 10.05 20.74
C SER A 336 23.21 8.96 21.79
N CYS A 337 24.46 8.48 21.92
CA CYS A 337 24.84 7.46 22.89
C CYS A 337 24.51 7.89 24.33
N THR A 338 23.61 7.15 24.98
CA THR A 338 23.18 7.47 26.35
C THR A 338 24.31 7.24 27.36
N GLY A 339 24.80 8.32 27.97
CA GLY A 339 25.78 8.31 29.05
C GLY A 339 27.22 8.61 28.63
N SER A 340 27.55 8.46 27.35
CA SER A 340 28.90 8.70 26.81
C SER A 340 28.94 9.76 25.69
N GLY A 341 27.81 10.03 25.01
CA GLY A 341 27.63 11.19 24.14
C GLY A 341 28.30 11.11 22.76
N GLU A 342 28.76 9.93 22.33
CA GLU A 342 29.23 9.66 20.96
C GLU A 342 28.06 9.31 20.00
N PRO A 343 28.28 9.17 18.68
CA PRO A 343 27.21 8.84 17.75
C PRO A 343 26.89 7.34 17.65
N GLU A 344 25.60 7.09 17.44
CA GLU A 344 24.96 5.79 17.21
C GLU A 344 23.87 5.94 16.13
N ILE A 345 23.95 5.13 15.08
CA ILE A 345 23.03 5.18 13.94
C ILE A 345 22.40 3.81 13.73
N PHE A 346 21.08 3.81 13.61
CA PHE A 346 20.25 2.70 13.15
C PHE A 346 19.94 2.90 11.66
N LEU A 347 20.61 2.14 10.81
CA LEU A 347 20.53 2.25 9.35
C LEU A 347 19.62 1.15 8.78
N ASP A 348 18.54 1.52 8.08
CA ASP A 348 17.76 0.57 7.28
C ASP A 348 18.54 0.15 6.03
N ALA A 349 19.18 -1.02 6.12
CA ALA A 349 20.06 -1.54 5.09
C ALA A 349 19.36 -2.60 4.21
N VAL A 350 19.86 -2.81 3.00
CA VAL A 350 19.43 -3.89 2.11
C VAL A 350 20.60 -4.86 1.89
N ALA A 351 20.37 -6.16 2.05
CA ALA A 351 21.39 -7.18 1.89
C ALA A 351 22.08 -7.08 0.52
N GLY A 352 23.40 -6.92 0.53
CA GLY A 352 24.24 -6.80 -0.66
C GLY A 352 24.42 -5.37 -1.19
N GLU A 353 23.66 -4.40 -0.69
CA GLU A 353 23.90 -2.98 -0.98
C GLU A 353 25.08 -2.43 -0.17
N THR A 354 25.63 -1.32 -0.63
CA THR A 354 26.76 -0.64 0.02
C THR A 354 26.39 0.74 0.53
N TYR A 355 27.08 1.18 1.57
CA TYR A 355 26.87 2.46 2.26
C TYR A 355 28.21 3.12 2.57
N LEU A 356 28.34 4.41 2.29
CA LEU A 356 29.51 5.20 2.70
C LEU A 356 29.28 5.72 4.12
N VAL A 357 30.23 5.44 5.00
CA VAL A 357 30.25 5.88 6.40
C VAL A 357 31.36 6.91 6.55
N GLN A 358 30.98 8.13 6.88
CA GLN A 358 31.87 9.25 7.18
C GLN A 358 31.97 9.40 8.70
N ILE A 359 33.18 9.46 9.23
CA ILE A 359 33.43 9.73 10.66
C ILE A 359 34.43 10.86 10.77
N GLY A 360 34.03 11.96 11.41
CA GLY A 360 34.90 13.12 11.67
C GLY A 360 34.75 13.62 13.10
N GLY A 361 35.48 14.66 13.47
CA GLY A 361 35.40 15.32 14.78
C GLY A 361 34.64 16.66 14.72
N PHE A 362 33.92 16.96 15.80
CA PHE A 362 33.27 18.25 15.97
C PHE A 362 34.30 19.38 15.97
N ASN A 363 34.11 20.41 15.12
CA ASN A 363 35.03 21.56 15.03
C ASN A 363 36.51 21.22 14.80
N GLY A 364 36.78 20.05 14.19
CA GLY A 364 38.14 19.65 13.87
C GLY A 364 38.87 18.93 15.00
N GLU A 365 38.17 18.48 16.04
CA GLU A 365 38.73 17.53 17.00
C GLU A 365 39.24 16.25 16.29
N ARG A 366 40.25 15.61 16.88
CA ARG A 366 40.92 14.42 16.34
C ARG A 366 41.14 13.40 17.43
N GLY A 367 41.09 12.13 17.09
CA GLY A 367 41.29 11.07 18.06
C GLY A 367 41.20 9.67 17.50
N GLU A 368 41.01 8.72 18.41
CA GLU A 368 40.77 7.31 18.13
C GLU A 368 39.42 6.89 18.71
N LEU A 369 38.77 5.93 18.05
CA LEU A 369 37.53 5.29 18.52
C LEU A 369 37.43 3.87 17.95
N THR A 370 36.41 3.12 18.37
CA THR A 370 36.00 1.88 17.70
C THR A 370 34.64 2.06 17.04
N LEU A 371 34.54 1.68 15.77
CA LEU A 371 33.28 1.54 15.05
C LEU A 371 32.81 0.09 15.18
N ASP A 372 31.71 -0.12 15.88
CA ASP A 372 31.01 -1.40 15.95
C ASP A 372 29.88 -1.40 14.93
N VAL A 373 29.97 -2.31 13.96
CA VAL A 373 28.91 -2.55 12.97
C VAL A 373 28.31 -3.91 13.26
N SER A 374 27.06 -3.92 13.70
CA SER A 374 26.30 -5.15 13.89
C SER A 374 25.07 -5.14 13.01
N CYS A 375 25.08 -6.04 12.03
CA CYS A 375 23.87 -6.55 11.43
C CYS A 375 23.39 -7.70 12.33
N PRO A 376 22.20 -7.57 12.94
CA PRO A 376 21.60 -8.68 13.67
C PRO A 376 21.19 -9.82 12.70
N PRO A 377 20.91 -11.03 13.20
CA PRO A 377 20.26 -12.05 12.37
C PRO A 377 18.99 -11.45 11.73
N ALA A 378 18.66 -11.88 10.51
CA ALA A 378 17.41 -11.50 9.87
C ALA A 378 16.24 -12.05 10.71
N ASP A 379 15.71 -11.20 11.57
CA ASP A 379 14.45 -11.35 12.27
C ASP A 379 13.39 -10.58 11.47
N CYS A 380 12.33 -11.28 11.08
CA CYS A 380 11.19 -10.70 10.38
C CYS A 380 10.21 -9.98 11.31
N HIS A 381 10.57 -9.75 12.57
CA HIS A 381 9.90 -8.87 13.52
C HIS A 381 10.62 -7.52 13.73
N GLN A 382 11.75 -7.27 13.04
CA GLN A 382 12.48 -6.00 13.10
C GLN A 382 11.81 -4.92 12.24
N PHE A 383 11.51 -3.77 12.82
CA PHE A 383 11.11 -2.57 12.07
C PHE A 383 12.18 -2.23 11.00
N PRO A 384 11.83 -1.82 9.77
CA PRO A 384 10.50 -1.43 9.29
C PRO A 384 9.59 -2.59 8.86
N ASN A 385 9.99 -3.84 9.02
CA ASN A 385 9.21 -5.01 8.62
C ASN A 385 9.05 -6.00 9.79
N PRO A 386 8.08 -5.82 10.69
CA PRO A 386 7.29 -6.99 11.02
C PRO A 386 6.63 -7.49 9.73
N ASN A 387 6.82 -8.75 9.37
CA ASN A 387 6.21 -9.31 8.15
C ASN A 387 4.68 -9.08 8.17
N LEU A 388 4.04 -9.15 9.34
CA LEU A 388 2.70 -8.63 9.64
C LEU A 388 2.63 -8.24 11.13
N SER A 389 2.08 -7.06 11.46
CA SER A 389 1.72 -6.66 12.83
C SER A 389 0.20 -6.65 12.96
N PHE A 390 -0.33 -7.21 14.04
CA PHE A 390 -1.75 -7.15 14.38
C PHE A 390 -1.92 -6.56 15.76
N ASP A 391 -2.39 -5.32 15.82
CA ASP A 391 -2.59 -4.61 17.06
C ASP A 391 -3.88 -5.06 17.74
N GLY A 392 -3.75 -5.40 19.02
CA GLY A 392 -4.87 -5.76 19.87
C GLY A 392 -5.54 -4.51 20.41
N PHE A 393 -6.83 -4.38 20.09
CA PHE A 393 -7.62 -3.25 20.58
C PHE A 393 -7.71 -3.28 22.11
N ILE A 394 -7.24 -2.22 22.75
CA ILE A 394 -7.41 -1.99 24.19
C ILE A 394 -8.18 -0.70 24.38
N GLY A 395 -9.40 -0.82 24.86
CA GLY A 395 -10.22 0.34 25.15
C GLY A 395 -11.69 0.01 25.08
N ILE A 396 -12.46 0.87 24.41
CA ILE A 396 -13.91 0.83 24.43
C ILE A 396 -14.44 0.74 23.02
N THR A 397 -15.16 -0.34 22.75
CA THR A 397 -15.98 -0.48 21.56
C THR A 397 -17.43 -0.25 21.96
N ASP A 398 -18.02 0.84 21.46
CA ASP A 398 -19.47 0.99 21.44
C ASP A 398 -19.91 0.86 19.99
N SER A 399 -20.96 0.07 19.75
CA SER A 399 -21.51 -0.16 18.41
C SER A 399 -23.03 -0.01 18.38
N ASN A 400 -23.56 0.30 17.20
CA ASN A 400 -24.99 0.38 16.93
C ASN A 400 -25.28 -0.28 15.59
N ALA A 401 -26.29 -1.16 15.58
CA ALA A 401 -26.85 -1.79 14.40
C ALA A 401 -28.21 -1.19 14.03
N PRO A 402 -28.26 0.05 13.49
CA PRO A 402 -29.53 0.76 13.31
C PRO A 402 -30.40 0.16 12.20
N ALA A 403 -29.82 -0.62 11.28
CA ALA A 403 -30.47 -1.02 10.02
C ALA A 403 -31.09 0.20 9.30
N ALA A 404 -30.34 1.31 9.27
CA ALA A 404 -30.84 2.59 8.77
C ALA A 404 -30.77 2.63 7.24
N VAL A 405 -31.90 2.93 6.59
CA VAL A 405 -31.97 3.02 5.13
C VAL A 405 -31.11 4.19 4.64
N ILE A 406 -30.28 3.93 3.63
CA ILE A 406 -29.48 4.90 2.88
C ILE A 406 -30.25 5.19 1.59
N GLU A 407 -30.79 6.42 1.48
CA GLU A 407 -31.50 6.89 0.29
C GLU A 407 -30.62 7.84 -0.52
N TYR A 408 -30.88 7.94 -1.84
CA TYR A 408 -30.27 8.97 -2.70
C TYR A 408 -30.70 10.38 -2.27
N VAL A 409 -29.72 11.25 -2.06
CA VAL A 409 -29.93 12.58 -1.46
C VAL A 409 -29.46 13.75 -2.33
N GLY A 410 -28.92 13.45 -3.52
CA GLY A 410 -28.44 14.42 -4.51
C GLY A 410 -27.05 15.00 -4.21
N ASP A 411 -26.50 15.72 -5.18
CA ASP A 411 -25.28 16.53 -5.03
C ASP A 411 -25.60 18.03 -5.24
N PRO A 412 -25.56 18.89 -4.21
CA PRO A 412 -25.16 18.58 -2.83
C PRO A 412 -26.26 17.88 -2.03
N ALA A 413 -25.86 16.98 -1.12
CA ALA A 413 -26.78 16.19 -0.30
C ALA A 413 -27.68 17.07 0.59
N ALA A 414 -29.00 16.85 0.49
CA ALA A 414 -29.99 17.66 1.20
C ALA A 414 -30.58 16.98 2.45
N ASN A 415 -30.52 15.65 2.51
CA ASN A 415 -30.87 14.81 3.65
C ASN A 415 -29.74 13.79 3.82
N PHE A 416 -29.49 13.30 5.02
CA PHE A 416 -28.45 12.32 5.27
C PHE A 416 -29.03 11.20 6.12
N THR A 417 -28.57 9.99 5.89
CA THR A 417 -28.73 8.91 6.86
C THR A 417 -27.73 9.17 7.98
N PHE A 418 -28.18 9.13 9.23
CA PHE A 418 -27.30 9.33 10.36
C PHE A 418 -27.70 8.41 11.52
N ASP A 419 -26.71 8.05 12.32
CA ASP A 419 -26.91 7.36 13.59
C ASP A 419 -25.93 7.92 14.63
N THR A 420 -26.26 7.77 15.92
CA THR A 420 -25.47 8.33 17.02
C THR A 420 -25.18 7.28 18.09
N ILE A 421 -23.89 7.09 18.39
CA ILE A 421 -23.40 6.32 19.53
C ILE A 421 -23.08 7.30 20.67
N THR A 422 -23.48 6.98 21.90
CA THR A 422 -23.15 7.79 23.08
C THR A 422 -22.19 7.02 23.98
N VAL A 423 -20.92 7.40 23.92
CA VAL A 423 -19.87 6.84 24.77
C VAL A 423 -19.96 7.46 26.16
N THR A 424 -20.09 6.62 27.19
CA THR A 424 -20.28 7.08 28.58
C THR A 424 -19.05 6.96 29.46
N ALA A 425 -18.04 6.23 29.01
CA ALA A 425 -16.82 6.03 29.76
C ALA A 425 -15.94 7.28 29.75
N ALA A 426 -15.22 7.49 30.86
CA ALA A 426 -14.34 8.64 31.05
C ALA A 426 -12.90 8.25 30.70
N GLY A 427 -12.18 9.14 30.03
CA GLY A 427 -10.81 8.92 29.57
C GLY A 427 -10.49 9.87 28.41
N ASN A 428 -9.22 9.90 28.02
CA ASN A 428 -8.78 10.54 26.79
C ASN A 428 -8.59 9.45 25.73
N ILE A 429 -8.78 9.83 24.47
CA ILE A 429 -8.55 9.00 23.29
C ILE A 429 -7.03 8.88 23.14
N ASP A 430 -6.49 7.66 23.13
CA ASP A 430 -5.10 7.43 22.72
C ASP A 430 -5.01 7.17 21.21
N ASP A 431 -6.05 6.53 20.66
CA ASP A 431 -6.23 6.26 19.23
C ASP A 431 -7.74 5.99 18.94
N LEU A 432 -8.19 6.23 17.72
CA LEU A 432 -9.60 6.18 17.30
C LEU A 432 -9.79 5.44 15.97
N ASP A 433 -10.45 4.30 16.05
CA ASP A 433 -10.91 3.51 14.92
C ASP A 433 -12.44 3.62 14.71
N VAL A 434 -12.90 3.52 13.46
CA VAL A 434 -14.34 3.50 13.13
C VAL A 434 -14.71 2.31 12.25
N GLY A 435 -15.46 1.36 12.80
CA GLY A 435 -16.01 0.24 12.05
C GLY A 435 -17.28 0.63 11.31
N VAL A 436 -17.42 0.24 10.04
CA VAL A 436 -18.59 0.53 9.21
C VAL A 436 -18.96 -0.71 8.40
N ASN A 437 -20.20 -1.17 8.57
CA ASN A 437 -20.82 -2.25 7.81
C ASN A 437 -22.08 -1.76 7.09
N ILE A 438 -22.04 -1.75 5.76
CA ILE A 438 -23.09 -1.26 4.86
C ILE A 438 -23.36 -2.29 3.77
N THR A 439 -24.61 -2.70 3.64
CA THR A 439 -25.13 -3.34 2.45
C THR A 439 -25.58 -2.27 1.46
N HIS A 440 -24.97 -2.19 0.28
CA HIS A 440 -25.36 -1.26 -0.79
C HIS A 440 -25.35 -1.98 -2.13
N GLY A 441 -25.83 -1.34 -3.20
CA GLY A 441 -25.71 -1.88 -4.56
C GLY A 441 -24.53 -1.32 -5.35
N PHE A 442 -23.77 -0.39 -4.76
CA PHE A 442 -22.59 0.27 -5.34
C PHE A 442 -22.05 1.31 -4.35
N ILE A 443 -21.03 0.98 -3.56
CA ILE A 443 -20.53 1.89 -2.51
C ILE A 443 -19.71 3.06 -3.05
N GLY A 444 -19.31 3.04 -4.33
CA GLY A 444 -18.66 4.16 -5.00
C GLY A 444 -19.45 5.47 -4.96
N ASN A 445 -20.75 5.44 -4.62
CA ASN A 445 -21.62 6.61 -4.57
C ASN A 445 -21.72 7.25 -3.18
N LEU A 446 -21.11 6.65 -2.16
CA LEU A 446 -21.27 7.07 -0.77
C LEU A 446 -20.26 8.15 -0.38
N ASP A 447 -20.76 9.12 0.38
CA ASP A 447 -19.96 10.01 1.23
C ASP A 447 -20.24 9.66 2.70
N ILE A 448 -19.19 9.41 3.48
CA ILE A 448 -19.30 9.02 4.89
C ILE A 448 -18.45 9.95 5.75
N ASP A 449 -19.10 10.57 6.74
CA ASP A 449 -18.48 11.50 7.68
C ASP A 449 -18.70 11.03 9.13
N LEU A 450 -17.66 11.14 9.95
CA LEU A 450 -17.73 11.02 11.40
C LEU A 450 -17.76 12.41 12.02
N ILE A 451 -18.63 12.62 13.01
CA ILE A 451 -18.66 13.82 13.85
C ILE A 451 -18.45 13.43 15.31
N ALA A 452 -17.42 13.99 15.92
CA ALA A 452 -17.04 13.77 17.30
C ALA A 452 -17.86 14.63 18.29
N PRO A 453 -17.82 14.35 19.60
CA PRO A 453 -18.58 15.09 20.62
C PRO A 453 -18.27 16.60 20.71
N ASN A 454 -17.09 17.01 20.24
CA ASN A 454 -16.66 18.40 20.18
C ASN A 454 -17.13 19.12 18.89
N ASN A 455 -17.87 18.43 18.02
CA ASN A 455 -18.32 18.82 16.67
C ASN A 455 -17.23 18.92 15.60
N ASP A 456 -16.03 18.41 15.86
CA ASP A 456 -15.05 18.23 14.79
C ASP A 456 -15.50 17.06 13.89
N GLN A 457 -15.19 17.18 12.60
CA GLN A 457 -15.68 16.28 11.55
C GLN A 457 -14.50 15.73 10.74
N VAL A 458 -14.50 14.42 10.51
CA VAL A 458 -13.55 13.73 9.65
C VAL A 458 -14.31 12.97 8.58
N ARG A 459 -13.88 13.14 7.32
CA ARG A 459 -14.43 12.38 6.20
C ARG A 459 -13.73 11.03 6.09
N LEU A 460 -14.48 9.96 6.34
CA LEU A 460 -13.98 8.59 6.29
C LEU A 460 -13.90 8.10 4.85
N TYR A 461 -14.95 8.33 4.06
CA TYR A 461 -15.06 7.83 2.70
C TYR A 461 -15.69 8.87 1.77
N GLN A 462 -15.21 8.95 0.53
CA GLN A 462 -15.75 9.82 -0.50
C GLN A 462 -15.73 9.13 -1.86
N ASN A 463 -16.79 9.37 -2.63
CA ASN A 463 -17.00 8.87 -3.99
C ASN A 463 -15.70 8.67 -4.80
N VAL A 464 -15.46 7.42 -5.16
CA VAL A 464 -14.41 7.00 -6.10
C VAL A 464 -15.09 6.33 -7.29
N ASN A 465 -15.00 6.97 -8.47
CA ASN A 465 -15.67 6.58 -9.72
C ASN A 465 -15.23 5.22 -10.32
N ASN A 466 -14.55 4.37 -9.55
CA ASN A 466 -13.90 3.14 -10.01
C ASN A 466 -14.05 1.95 -9.05
N ASN A 467 -14.76 2.09 -7.93
CA ASN A 467 -15.02 0.96 -7.04
C ASN A 467 -16.37 0.31 -7.40
N SER A 468 -16.33 -0.94 -7.86
CA SER A 468 -17.49 -1.73 -8.25
C SER A 468 -18.05 -2.61 -7.14
N ASP A 469 -17.53 -2.52 -5.92
CA ASP A 469 -18.02 -3.33 -4.80
C ASP A 469 -19.42 -2.89 -4.37
N ASP A 470 -20.25 -3.88 -4.04
CA ASP A 470 -21.63 -3.68 -3.61
C ASP A 470 -21.72 -3.38 -2.11
N ASN A 471 -20.91 -4.05 -1.28
CA ASN A 471 -20.97 -3.96 0.18
C ASN A 471 -19.68 -3.40 0.77
N MET A 472 -19.80 -2.76 1.94
CA MET A 472 -18.66 -2.28 2.71
C MET A 472 -18.67 -2.92 4.09
N ASN A 473 -17.61 -3.63 4.44
CA ASN A 473 -17.27 -3.97 5.82
C ASN A 473 -15.81 -3.55 6.06
N LEU A 474 -15.61 -2.38 6.67
CA LEU A 474 -14.30 -1.76 6.85
C LEU A 474 -14.12 -1.22 8.25
N ILE A 475 -12.86 -1.10 8.66
CA ILE A 475 -12.44 -0.31 9.81
C ILE A 475 -11.65 0.88 9.25
N PHE A 476 -12.09 2.11 9.53
CA PHE A 476 -11.33 3.30 9.23
C PHE A 476 -10.36 3.58 10.37
N ASP A 477 -9.10 3.78 9.98
CA ASP A 477 -7.93 3.79 10.86
C ASP A 477 -6.82 4.55 10.11
N ASP A 478 -6.24 5.61 10.67
CA ASP A 478 -5.17 6.36 9.99
C ASP A 478 -3.82 5.67 9.89
N GLU A 479 -3.61 4.62 10.67
CA GLU A 479 -2.50 3.67 10.56
C GLU A 479 -2.81 2.55 9.55
N GLY A 480 -4.05 2.47 9.06
CA GLY A 480 -4.52 1.48 8.10
C GLY A 480 -3.90 1.58 6.71
N ALA A 481 -4.35 0.72 5.78
CA ALA A 481 -3.86 0.74 4.41
C ALA A 481 -4.22 2.08 3.70
N PRO A 482 -3.35 2.63 2.82
CA PRO A 482 -3.61 3.89 2.15
C PRO A 482 -4.99 3.93 1.48
N TYR A 483 -5.69 5.06 1.59
CA TYR A 483 -7.05 5.21 1.03
C TYR A 483 -7.10 4.77 -0.45
N GLY A 484 -8.02 3.86 -0.77
CA GLY A 484 -8.22 3.34 -2.12
C GLY A 484 -7.27 2.20 -2.55
N SER A 485 -6.37 1.74 -1.67
CA SER A 485 -5.56 0.54 -1.91
C SER A 485 -6.30 -0.77 -1.58
N VAL A 486 -7.31 -0.69 -0.70
CA VAL A 486 -8.19 -1.82 -0.37
C VAL A 486 -9.20 -1.98 -1.49
N THR A 487 -9.23 -3.17 -2.10
CA THR A 487 -10.08 -3.51 -3.27
C THR A 487 -11.15 -4.54 -2.96
N THR A 488 -11.19 -5.06 -1.73
CA THR A 488 -12.27 -5.91 -1.21
C THR A 488 -12.58 -5.46 0.22
N PHE A 489 -13.83 -5.08 0.48
CA PHE A 489 -14.23 -4.50 1.76
C PHE A 489 -14.79 -5.56 2.71
N SER A 490 -13.90 -6.43 3.20
CA SER A 490 -14.23 -7.50 4.14
C SER A 490 -13.30 -7.47 5.36
N GLY A 491 -13.60 -6.60 6.32
CA GLY A 491 -12.90 -6.54 7.62
C GLY A 491 -11.50 -5.90 7.57
N ALA A 492 -11.13 -5.26 6.46
CA ALA A 492 -9.85 -4.58 6.31
C ALA A 492 -9.82 -3.21 7.00
N ARG A 493 -8.62 -2.77 7.40
CA ARG A 493 -8.34 -1.42 7.91
C ARG A 493 -7.91 -0.49 6.77
N MET A 494 -8.49 0.71 6.68
CA MET A 494 -8.20 1.68 5.63
C MET A 494 -8.14 3.11 6.17
N GLN A 495 -7.16 3.88 5.69
CA GLN A 495 -7.03 5.30 6.02
C GLN A 495 -8.30 6.09 5.65
N PRO A 496 -8.70 7.09 6.45
CA PRO A 496 -9.81 7.97 6.10
C PRO A 496 -9.48 8.82 4.86
N TYR A 497 -10.48 9.10 4.04
CA TYR A 497 -10.34 9.96 2.86
C TYR A 497 -9.70 11.31 3.18
N ALA A 498 -10.08 11.93 4.31
CA ALA A 498 -9.56 13.23 4.74
C ALA A 498 -8.02 13.25 4.87
N LEU A 499 -7.41 12.13 5.30
CA LEU A 499 -5.96 12.00 5.46
C LEU A 499 -5.26 11.98 4.10
N SER A 500 -5.82 11.26 3.13
CA SER A 500 -5.33 11.24 1.74
C SER A 500 -5.33 12.63 1.08
N GLN A 501 -6.18 13.54 1.56
CA GLN A 501 -6.27 14.92 1.10
C GLN A 501 -5.50 15.91 2.00
N SER A 502 -4.87 15.44 3.07
CA SER A 502 -4.24 16.26 4.12
C SER A 502 -5.20 17.32 4.71
N THR A 503 -6.47 16.95 4.89
CA THR A 503 -7.54 17.82 5.39
C THR A 503 -8.00 17.48 6.82
N GLY A 504 -7.62 16.33 7.34
CA GLY A 504 -7.86 15.87 8.71
C GLY A 504 -7.51 14.37 8.86
N SER A 505 -7.42 13.87 10.08
CA SER A 505 -7.16 12.45 10.42
C SER A 505 -7.99 11.99 11.61
N LEU A 506 -8.05 10.69 11.87
CA LEU A 506 -8.63 10.20 13.14
C LEU A 506 -7.68 10.48 14.33
N ALA A 507 -6.35 10.48 14.14
CA ALA A 507 -5.40 10.99 15.14
C ALA A 507 -5.58 12.46 15.55
N ASP A 508 -6.35 13.27 14.81
CA ASP A 508 -6.69 14.64 15.26
C ASP A 508 -7.51 14.63 16.56
N PHE A 509 -8.11 13.49 16.92
CA PHE A 509 -8.86 13.28 18.15
C PHE A 509 -8.01 12.83 19.34
N ASP A 510 -6.73 12.50 19.14
CA ASP A 510 -5.85 12.00 20.19
C ASP A 510 -5.67 13.02 21.31
N GLY A 511 -5.67 12.52 22.54
CA GLY A 511 -5.62 13.30 23.75
C GLY A 511 -6.92 14.07 24.06
N THR A 512 -7.97 13.98 23.24
CA THR A 512 -9.28 14.59 23.54
C THR A 512 -10.17 13.65 24.39
N PRO A 513 -11.19 14.15 25.11
CA PRO A 513 -12.07 13.28 25.90
C PRO A 513 -12.94 12.36 25.03
N ALA A 514 -12.93 11.06 25.32
CA ALA A 514 -13.71 10.04 24.61
C ALA A 514 -15.24 10.16 24.82
N ALA A 515 -15.63 10.67 25.99
CA ALA A 515 -17.03 10.72 26.42
C ALA A 515 -17.87 11.70 25.61
N GLY A 516 -18.99 11.23 25.07
CA GLY A 516 -19.97 12.08 24.39
C GLY A 516 -20.69 11.39 23.24
N SER A 517 -21.38 12.18 22.43
CA SER A 517 -22.13 11.67 21.28
C SER A 517 -21.28 11.72 20.03
N TRP A 518 -20.98 10.54 19.48
CA TRP A 518 -20.37 10.34 18.17
C TRP A 518 -21.47 10.10 17.16
N THR A 519 -21.41 10.76 16.00
CA THR A 519 -22.46 10.66 14.97
C THR A 519 -21.83 10.32 13.63
N ILE A 520 -22.35 9.29 12.97
CA ILE A 520 -22.01 8.98 11.58
C ILE A 520 -23.05 9.62 10.65
N PHE A 521 -22.59 10.22 9.56
CA PHE A 521 -23.41 10.76 8.48
C PHE A 521 -23.06 10.04 7.18
N ILE A 522 -24.08 9.60 6.45
CA ILE A 522 -23.96 8.87 5.19
C ILE A 522 -24.87 9.52 4.15
N ALA A 523 -24.33 9.78 2.96
CA ALA A 523 -25.07 10.26 1.80
C ALA A 523 -24.78 9.41 0.57
N ASP A 524 -25.84 8.91 -0.09
CA ASP A 524 -25.75 8.41 -1.46
C ASP A 524 -25.94 9.58 -2.43
N THR A 525 -24.87 9.89 -3.18
CA THR A 525 -24.76 11.07 -4.04
C THR A 525 -25.08 10.83 -5.51
N PHE A 526 -25.40 9.59 -5.92
CA PHE A 526 -25.66 9.26 -7.32
C PHE A 526 -27.09 8.75 -7.57
N PHE A 527 -27.73 9.27 -8.63
CA PHE A 527 -29.11 8.88 -8.96
C PHE A 527 -29.12 7.46 -9.52
N ASN A 528 -30.13 6.64 -9.19
CA ASN A 528 -30.47 5.31 -9.75
C ASN A 528 -29.84 4.05 -9.12
N THR A 529 -29.06 4.17 -8.05
CA THR A 529 -28.71 2.99 -7.24
C THR A 529 -29.86 2.66 -6.31
N ASN A 530 -30.17 1.38 -6.08
CA ASN A 530 -31.32 0.92 -5.28
C ASN A 530 -31.24 1.28 -3.77
N GLY A 531 -30.46 2.31 -3.41
CA GLY A 531 -30.09 2.67 -2.05
C GLY A 531 -29.28 1.58 -1.36
N GLY A 532 -29.20 1.67 -0.04
CA GLY A 532 -28.62 0.62 0.79
C GLY A 532 -29.07 0.71 2.25
N VAL A 533 -28.35 0.05 3.14
CA VAL A 533 -28.62 -0.01 4.57
C VAL A 533 -27.32 0.10 5.34
N LEU A 534 -27.26 1.01 6.32
CA LEU A 534 -26.26 0.95 7.38
C LEU A 534 -26.65 -0.16 8.34
N ASP A 535 -25.98 -1.30 8.21
CA ASP A 535 -26.27 -2.50 8.99
C ASP A 535 -25.75 -2.36 10.42
N ASP A 536 -24.48 -1.97 10.57
CA ASP A 536 -23.83 -1.70 11.86
C ASP A 536 -22.66 -0.73 11.69
N TRP A 537 -22.34 0.00 12.76
CA TRP A 537 -21.11 0.77 12.86
C TRP A 537 -20.65 0.84 14.31
N SER A 538 -19.35 1.07 14.50
CA SER A 538 -18.74 1.11 15.82
C SER A 538 -17.72 2.24 15.92
N VAL A 539 -17.63 2.83 17.12
CA VAL A 539 -16.50 3.67 17.51
C VAL A 539 -15.64 2.84 18.44
N MET A 540 -14.38 2.67 18.06
CA MET A 540 -13.37 1.91 18.78
C MET A 540 -12.34 2.89 19.30
N ILE A 541 -12.42 3.18 20.60
CA ILE A 541 -11.57 4.17 21.26
C ILE A 541 -10.50 3.45 22.07
N SER A 542 -9.27 3.50 21.59
CA SER A 542 -8.09 2.99 22.26
C SER A 542 -7.79 3.85 23.49
N GLN A 543 -7.64 3.23 24.66
CA GLN A 543 -7.24 3.89 25.92
C GLN A 543 -6.74 2.84 26.93
N PRO A 544 -5.93 3.23 27.94
CA PRO A 544 -5.41 2.28 28.90
C PRO A 544 -6.53 1.65 29.73
N ALA A 545 -6.52 0.32 29.87
CA ALA A 545 -7.52 -0.43 30.60
C ALA A 545 -6.98 -0.91 31.96
N ASP A 546 -7.72 -0.62 33.04
CA ASP A 546 -7.48 -1.18 34.36
C ASP A 546 -7.86 -2.67 34.39
N ILE A 547 -6.93 -3.54 34.79
CA ILE A 547 -7.19 -4.99 34.90
C ILE A 547 -7.73 -5.31 36.30
N SER A 548 -9.02 -5.69 36.38
CA SER A 548 -9.70 -5.98 37.65
C SER A 548 -10.24 -7.41 37.72
N GLY A 549 -9.38 -8.36 38.12
CA GLY A 549 -9.77 -9.77 38.17
C GLY A 549 -9.33 -10.50 36.91
N VAL A 550 -10.24 -10.92 36.04
CA VAL A 550 -9.90 -11.61 34.78
C VAL A 550 -10.49 -10.82 33.62
N GLU A 551 -9.63 -10.38 32.71
CA GLU A 551 -10.01 -9.62 31.52
C GLU A 551 -9.48 -10.32 30.26
N ASN A 552 -10.24 -10.24 29.16
CA ASN A 552 -9.87 -10.82 27.87
C ASN A 552 -9.76 -9.71 26.83
N PHE A 553 -8.69 -9.75 26.04
CA PHE A 553 -8.44 -8.88 24.90
C PHE A 553 -8.34 -9.76 23.65
N VAL A 554 -8.95 -9.34 22.54
CA VAL A 554 -9.08 -10.16 21.34
C VAL A 554 -8.53 -9.42 20.12
N ILE A 555 -7.75 -10.12 19.32
CA ILE A 555 -7.40 -9.75 17.95
C ILE A 555 -8.20 -10.67 17.03
N SER A 556 -9.06 -10.10 16.18
CA SER A 556 -9.83 -10.86 15.19
C SER A 556 -9.21 -10.68 13.81
N ILE A 557 -8.74 -11.78 13.23
CA ILE A 557 -8.18 -11.81 11.86
C ILE A 557 -9.15 -12.60 10.99
N ASP A 558 -9.28 -12.22 9.71
CA ASP A 558 -10.16 -12.92 8.76
C ASP A 558 -10.02 -14.45 8.91
N PRO A 559 -11.09 -15.18 9.27
CA PRO A 559 -11.04 -16.62 9.45
C PRO A 559 -10.67 -17.38 8.15
N ALA A 560 -10.78 -16.75 6.98
CA ALA A 560 -10.30 -17.29 5.71
C ALA A 560 -8.79 -17.10 5.48
N SER A 561 -8.09 -16.31 6.30
CA SER A 561 -6.66 -16.07 6.15
C SER A 561 -5.85 -17.37 6.32
N LEU A 562 -5.09 -17.69 5.29
CA LEU A 562 -4.25 -18.89 5.21
C LEU A 562 -2.77 -18.58 5.50
N VAL A 563 -2.46 -17.39 5.98
CA VAL A 563 -1.08 -17.00 6.27
C VAL A 563 -0.54 -17.93 7.36
N GLY A 564 0.55 -18.63 7.05
CA GLY A 564 1.23 -19.52 7.98
C GLY A 564 2.17 -18.74 8.89
N ILE A 565 2.26 -19.15 10.15
CA ILE A 565 3.17 -18.58 11.15
C ILE A 565 4.50 -19.31 11.06
N ALA A 566 5.57 -18.58 10.70
CA ALA A 566 6.94 -19.06 10.73
C ALA A 566 7.55 -18.88 12.12
N ASP A 567 7.21 -17.76 12.74
CA ASP A 567 7.58 -17.35 14.09
C ASP A 567 6.57 -16.30 14.59
N LEU A 568 6.41 -16.18 15.91
CA LEU A 568 5.43 -15.30 16.54
C LEU A 568 6.00 -14.62 17.78
N ASP A 569 5.98 -13.30 17.77
CA ASP A 569 6.30 -12.47 18.92
C ASP A 569 5.08 -11.71 19.45
N VAL A 570 5.15 -11.27 20.71
CA VAL A 570 4.06 -10.51 21.34
C VAL A 570 4.58 -9.23 21.98
N ASP A 571 4.20 -8.09 21.42
CA ASP A 571 4.46 -6.79 22.03
C ASP A 571 3.49 -6.54 23.18
N MET A 572 4.01 -5.98 24.27
CA MET A 572 3.27 -5.74 25.51
C MET A 572 3.61 -4.38 26.09
N ASN A 573 2.58 -3.65 26.51
CA ASN A 573 2.71 -2.47 27.34
C ASN A 573 1.73 -2.55 28.52
N LEU A 574 2.15 -3.24 29.57
CA LEU A 574 1.42 -3.37 30.81
C LEU A 574 2.21 -2.74 31.96
N SER A 575 1.62 -1.75 32.63
CA SER A 575 2.19 -1.18 33.85
C SER A 575 1.56 -1.79 35.10
N ALA A 576 2.41 -2.24 36.01
CA ALA A 576 2.04 -2.76 37.31
C ALA A 576 3.19 -2.57 38.32
N PRO A 577 2.89 -2.07 39.54
CA PRO A 577 3.89 -1.88 40.58
C PRO A 577 4.34 -3.20 41.24
N ASP A 578 3.61 -4.30 41.01
CA ASP A 578 3.93 -5.65 41.47
C ASP A 578 3.28 -6.69 40.55
N LEU A 579 4.10 -7.49 39.88
CA LEU A 579 3.68 -8.54 38.96
C LEU A 579 3.34 -9.88 39.62
N SER A 580 3.58 -10.06 40.93
CA SER A 580 3.45 -11.35 41.62
C SER A 580 2.02 -11.91 41.73
N GLY A 581 1.02 -11.16 41.27
CA GLY A 581 -0.37 -11.61 41.14
C GLY A 581 -0.94 -11.48 39.74
N ILE A 582 -0.08 -11.29 38.73
CA ILE A 582 -0.43 -11.18 37.31
C ILE A 582 -0.12 -12.50 36.59
N GLU A 583 -1.10 -12.99 35.86
CA GLU A 583 -1.04 -14.18 35.03
C GLU A 583 -1.57 -13.85 33.62
N MET A 584 -0.82 -14.17 32.57
CA MET A 584 -1.19 -13.84 31.18
C MET A 584 -1.12 -15.06 30.27
N ASP A 585 -2.25 -15.44 29.70
CA ASP A 585 -2.39 -16.56 28.78
C ASP A 585 -2.73 -16.03 27.37
N LEU A 586 -2.04 -16.53 26.34
CA LEU A 586 -2.39 -16.30 24.93
C LEU A 586 -3.02 -17.58 24.36
N LEU A 587 -4.12 -17.45 23.62
CA LEU A 587 -4.85 -18.52 22.96
C LEU A 587 -4.99 -18.24 21.46
N SER A 588 -4.55 -19.17 20.61
CA SER A 588 -4.72 -19.09 19.16
C SER A 588 -6.07 -19.63 18.68
N PRO A 589 -6.51 -19.28 17.45
CA PRO A 589 -7.72 -19.83 16.84
C PRO A 589 -7.70 -21.36 16.67
N ALA A 590 -6.51 -21.95 16.52
CA ALA A 590 -6.33 -23.40 16.43
C ALA A 590 -6.50 -24.10 17.80
N GLY A 591 -6.57 -23.34 18.89
CA GLY A 591 -6.76 -23.82 20.25
C GLY A 591 -5.45 -24.06 21.02
N THR A 592 -4.31 -23.65 20.48
CA THR A 592 -3.02 -23.67 21.18
C THR A 592 -2.98 -22.54 22.20
N SER A 593 -2.45 -22.83 23.40
CA SER A 593 -2.40 -21.85 24.48
C SER A 593 -1.09 -21.91 25.24
N ILE A 594 -0.50 -20.74 25.49
CA ILE A 594 0.75 -20.57 26.23
C ILE A 594 0.57 -19.55 27.35
N ARG A 595 1.45 -19.62 28.36
CA ARG A 595 1.51 -18.66 29.47
C ARG A 595 2.69 -17.70 29.28
N LEU A 596 2.40 -16.46 28.89
CA LEU A 596 3.38 -15.38 28.74
C LEU A 596 3.95 -14.94 30.10
N HIS A 597 3.10 -14.76 31.11
CA HIS A 597 3.55 -14.38 32.45
C HIS A 597 2.91 -15.22 33.54
N ASP A 598 3.71 -15.80 34.44
CA ASP A 598 3.24 -16.71 35.50
C ASP A 598 3.61 -16.23 36.91
N ASN A 599 2.98 -15.13 37.34
CA ASN A 599 3.10 -14.62 38.71
C ASN A 599 4.56 -14.37 39.16
N ALA A 600 5.46 -14.09 38.21
CA ALA A 600 6.85 -13.80 38.52
C ALA A 600 6.96 -12.46 39.25
N ALA A 601 7.98 -12.33 40.11
CA ALA A 601 8.24 -11.08 40.81
C ALA A 601 8.86 -10.06 39.85
N GLY A 602 8.39 -8.82 39.92
CA GLY A 602 8.87 -7.74 39.05
C GLY A 602 7.93 -6.54 39.08
N THR A 603 8.22 -5.59 38.21
CA THR A 603 7.42 -4.41 37.89
C THR A 603 7.26 -4.36 36.38
N ASP A 604 6.23 -3.70 35.85
CA ASP A 604 5.97 -3.36 34.44
C ASP A 604 6.44 -4.37 33.36
N LEU A 605 5.51 -4.86 32.53
CA LEU A 605 5.81 -5.67 31.35
C LEU A 605 5.74 -4.77 30.11
N ILE A 606 6.85 -4.10 29.82
CA ILE A 606 7.00 -3.20 28.68
C ILE A 606 8.07 -3.77 27.74
N GLY A 607 7.65 -4.11 26.52
CA GLY A 607 8.49 -4.65 25.47
C GLY A 607 7.91 -5.92 24.87
N ARG A 608 8.76 -6.68 24.19
CA ARG A 608 8.37 -7.85 23.38
C ARG A 608 8.67 -9.15 24.10
N PHE A 609 7.68 -10.04 24.18
CA PHE A 609 7.87 -11.44 24.52
C PHE A 609 8.43 -12.18 23.31
N ASP A 610 9.53 -12.89 23.54
CA ASP A 610 10.28 -13.70 22.57
C ASP A 610 10.64 -15.06 23.20
N ASP A 611 10.96 -16.06 22.39
CA ASP A 611 11.31 -17.41 22.80
C ASP A 611 12.65 -17.52 23.58
N VAL A 612 12.77 -18.56 24.41
CA VAL A 612 14.03 -18.85 25.16
C VAL A 612 14.94 -19.78 24.36
N THR A 613 14.38 -20.59 23.46
CA THR A 613 15.06 -21.66 22.73
C THR A 613 14.31 -22.03 21.44
N GLY A 614 14.43 -21.20 20.43
CA GLY A 614 14.18 -21.45 19.00
C GLY A 614 15.19 -20.60 18.21
N ASN A 615 14.83 -20.00 17.07
CA ASN A 615 15.74 -19.10 16.34
C ASN A 615 15.91 -17.76 17.09
N ASN A 616 16.46 -17.83 18.30
CA ASN A 616 16.72 -16.71 19.20
C ASN A 616 17.60 -15.66 18.52
N ASP A 617 16.98 -14.57 18.09
CA ASP A 617 17.64 -13.38 17.54
C ASP A 617 17.83 -12.28 18.60
N GLY A 618 17.20 -12.42 19.77
CA GLY A 618 17.54 -11.70 21.00
C GLY A 618 16.92 -10.30 21.10
N PHE A 619 15.77 -10.08 20.48
CA PHE A 619 15.13 -8.77 20.41
C PHE A 619 13.99 -8.55 21.40
N GLY A 620 13.48 -9.60 22.04
CA GLY A 620 12.56 -9.48 23.16
C GLY A 620 13.23 -9.07 24.47
N SER A 621 12.74 -8.00 25.11
CA SER A 621 13.13 -7.66 26.49
C SER A 621 12.41 -8.54 27.52
N LEU A 622 11.39 -9.29 27.10
CA LEU A 622 10.54 -10.14 27.92
C LEU A 622 10.61 -11.59 27.45
N ILE A 623 10.52 -12.51 28.41
CA ILE A 623 10.57 -13.96 28.16
C ILE A 623 9.33 -14.60 28.78
N PRO A 624 8.61 -15.47 28.06
CA PRO A 624 7.52 -16.25 28.61
C PRO A 624 7.96 -17.01 29.87
N SER A 625 7.29 -16.76 31.00
CA SER A 625 7.68 -17.32 32.30
C SER A 625 6.88 -18.53 32.76
N GLY A 626 5.82 -18.90 32.03
CA GLY A 626 4.96 -20.03 32.36
C GLY A 626 5.10 -21.23 31.42
N PRO A 627 4.14 -22.17 31.43
CA PRO A 627 4.15 -23.32 30.51
C PRO A 627 3.92 -22.92 29.04
N GLY A 628 4.58 -23.64 28.14
CA GLY A 628 4.54 -23.40 26.68
C GLY A 628 5.63 -22.44 26.23
N THR A 629 5.78 -22.28 24.92
CA THR A 629 6.69 -21.30 24.28
C THR A 629 6.01 -20.70 23.06
N LEU A 630 6.42 -19.50 22.63
CA LEU A 630 5.87 -18.87 21.41
C LEU A 630 6.04 -19.76 20.16
N ALA A 631 7.14 -20.51 20.07
CA ALA A 631 7.35 -21.54 19.04
C ALA A 631 6.29 -22.67 19.00
N ASP A 632 5.39 -22.78 20.00
CA ASP A 632 4.27 -23.71 19.94
C ASP A 632 3.21 -23.29 18.89
N PHE A 633 3.23 -22.02 18.45
CA PHE A 633 2.37 -21.50 17.38
C PHE A 633 2.95 -21.70 15.97
N ASP A 634 4.23 -22.08 15.85
CA ASP A 634 4.89 -22.28 14.56
C ASP A 634 4.17 -23.35 13.73
N GLY A 635 3.86 -23.00 12.48
CA GLY A 635 3.14 -23.88 11.57
C GLY A 635 1.62 -23.75 11.58
N GLU A 636 1.04 -23.00 12.53
CA GLU A 636 -0.38 -22.66 12.53
C GLU A 636 -0.72 -21.62 11.45
N THR A 637 -1.99 -21.51 11.11
CA THR A 637 -2.52 -20.38 10.33
C THR A 637 -3.01 -19.28 11.25
N ILE A 638 -2.83 -18.02 10.86
CA ILE A 638 -3.17 -16.88 11.70
C ILE A 638 -4.69 -16.59 11.79
N GLY A 639 -5.48 -17.05 10.82
CA GLY A 639 -6.90 -16.70 10.69
C GLY A 639 -7.79 -17.10 11.87
N GLY A 640 -8.63 -16.16 12.33
CA GLY A 640 -9.57 -16.30 13.45
C GLY A 640 -9.25 -15.42 14.66
N ASP A 641 -9.88 -15.71 15.79
CA ASP A 641 -9.75 -14.94 17.03
C ASP A 641 -8.56 -15.40 17.89
N TRP A 642 -7.62 -14.49 18.13
CA TRP A 642 -6.56 -14.62 19.12
C TRP A 642 -6.98 -13.95 20.42
N THR A 643 -6.87 -14.65 21.55
CA THR A 643 -7.32 -14.12 22.85
C THR A 643 -6.16 -14.04 23.85
N LEU A 644 -5.86 -12.83 24.32
CA LEU A 644 -5.01 -12.58 25.48
C LEU A 644 -5.88 -12.49 26.74
N THR A 645 -5.69 -13.40 27.69
CA THR A 645 -6.38 -13.41 28.99
C THR A 645 -5.41 -12.94 30.07
N ILE A 646 -5.77 -11.87 30.78
CA ILE A 646 -4.98 -11.34 31.90
C ILE A 646 -5.76 -11.54 33.20
N THR A 647 -5.15 -12.28 34.13
CA THR A 647 -5.66 -12.49 35.48
C THR A 647 -4.83 -11.69 36.50
N ASN A 648 -5.48 -10.83 37.27
CA ASN A 648 -4.93 -10.00 38.32
C ASN A 648 -5.59 -10.29 39.67
N THR A 649 -4.80 -10.70 40.67
CA THR A 649 -5.30 -11.18 41.97
C THR A 649 -4.95 -10.29 43.18
N ALA A 650 -4.08 -9.28 43.05
CA ALA A 650 -3.60 -8.55 44.24
C ALA A 650 -3.08 -7.11 44.02
N ALA A 651 -2.72 -6.70 42.80
CA ALA A 651 -2.11 -5.39 42.51
C ALA A 651 -3.01 -4.54 41.59
N THR A 652 -2.73 -3.24 41.44
CA THR A 652 -3.33 -2.43 40.35
C THR A 652 -2.48 -2.63 39.10
N ALA A 653 -3.09 -3.00 37.98
CA ALA A 653 -2.39 -3.15 36.71
C ALA A 653 -3.20 -2.45 35.62
N THR A 654 -2.51 -1.77 34.72
CA THR A 654 -3.07 -1.09 33.55
C THR A 654 -2.37 -1.61 32.31
N ILE A 655 -3.13 -2.01 31.30
CA ILE A 655 -2.59 -2.34 29.99
C ILE A 655 -2.91 -1.20 29.02
N SER A 656 -1.93 -0.80 28.23
CA SER A 656 -2.06 0.29 27.25
C SER A 656 -2.06 -0.22 25.82
N SER A 657 -1.26 -1.25 25.51
CA SER A 657 -1.28 -1.90 24.20
C SER A 657 -0.74 -3.32 24.27
N TRP A 658 -1.10 -4.11 23.26
CA TRP A 658 -0.47 -5.38 22.93
C TRP A 658 -0.62 -5.65 21.43
N ALA A 659 0.30 -6.40 20.84
CA ALA A 659 0.22 -6.76 19.42
C ALA A 659 0.84 -8.13 19.18
N LEU A 660 0.36 -8.82 18.14
CA LEU A 660 1.04 -9.97 17.57
C LEU A 660 1.99 -9.49 16.47
N GLN A 661 3.24 -9.90 16.55
CA GLN A 661 4.23 -9.72 15.51
C GLN A 661 4.42 -11.07 14.84
N VAL A 662 4.10 -11.15 13.55
CA VAL A 662 4.03 -12.42 12.82
C VAL A 662 5.05 -12.44 11.70
N CYS A 663 6.00 -13.34 11.80
CA CYS A 663 6.79 -13.79 10.68
C CYS A 663 5.95 -14.71 9.80
N ALA A 664 5.45 -14.20 8.68
CA ALA A 664 4.69 -15.02 7.73
C ALA A 664 5.58 -16.03 7.00
N VAL A 665 5.09 -17.26 6.79
CA VAL A 665 5.65 -18.20 5.82
C VAL A 665 5.20 -17.77 4.42
N GLU A 666 6.17 -17.47 3.54
CA GLU A 666 5.88 -17.18 2.13
C GLU A 666 5.33 -18.43 1.41
N CYS A 667 4.01 -18.49 1.29
CA CYS A 667 3.31 -19.45 0.45
C CYS A 667 2.66 -18.73 -0.72
N ASN A 668 3.44 -18.49 -1.78
CA ASN A 668 2.96 -17.79 -2.97
C ASN A 668 1.81 -18.57 -3.61
N VAL A 669 0.74 -17.85 -3.95
CA VAL A 669 -0.43 -18.41 -4.62
C VAL A 669 -0.06 -19.04 -5.97
N PRO A 670 -0.69 -20.16 -6.37
CA PRO A 670 -0.63 -20.62 -7.75
C PRO A 670 -1.07 -19.51 -8.71
N THR A 671 -0.47 -19.40 -9.90
CA THR A 671 -0.85 -18.40 -10.91
C THR A 671 -1.22 -19.07 -12.23
N ASP A 672 -1.70 -18.26 -13.18
CA ASP A 672 -2.07 -18.70 -14.53
C ASP A 672 -3.05 -19.87 -14.52
N LEU A 673 -3.98 -19.88 -13.54
CA LEU A 673 -5.03 -20.89 -13.46
C LEU A 673 -5.95 -20.76 -14.68
N THR A 674 -5.97 -21.79 -15.51
CA THR A 674 -6.94 -21.96 -16.59
C THR A 674 -7.90 -23.06 -16.22
N VAL A 675 -9.20 -22.80 -16.34
CA VAL A 675 -10.25 -23.81 -16.15
C VAL A 675 -10.96 -23.96 -17.50
N THR A 676 -10.98 -25.18 -18.05
CA THR A 676 -11.54 -25.44 -19.38
C THR A 676 -12.50 -26.61 -19.34
N SER A 677 -13.74 -26.35 -19.75
CA SER A 677 -14.79 -27.35 -19.85
C SER A 677 -14.75 -28.09 -21.20
N SER A 678 -14.94 -29.40 -21.18
CA SER A 678 -15.09 -30.24 -22.38
C SER A 678 -16.43 -30.97 -22.37
N CYS A 679 -17.37 -30.45 -23.14
CA CYS A 679 -18.69 -31.06 -23.31
C CYS A 679 -18.63 -32.47 -23.92
N SER A 680 -17.68 -32.74 -24.82
CA SER A 680 -17.57 -34.04 -25.51
C SER A 680 -16.90 -35.14 -24.68
N LEU A 681 -16.01 -34.75 -23.76
CA LEU A 681 -15.31 -35.67 -22.88
C LEU A 681 -15.96 -35.79 -21.50
N ASP A 682 -16.92 -34.91 -21.19
CA ASP A 682 -17.56 -34.80 -19.88
C ASP A 682 -16.49 -34.56 -18.78
N THR A 683 -15.61 -33.58 -19.03
CA THR A 683 -14.52 -33.22 -18.12
C THR A 683 -14.38 -31.72 -17.95
N VAL A 684 -13.79 -31.30 -16.83
CA VAL A 684 -13.23 -29.96 -16.64
C VAL A 684 -11.74 -30.10 -16.33
N ASP A 685 -10.91 -29.49 -17.17
CA ASP A 685 -9.46 -29.56 -17.09
C ASP A 685 -8.90 -28.25 -16.52
N LEU A 686 -8.07 -28.38 -15.49
CA LEU A 686 -7.41 -27.30 -14.78
C LEU A 686 -5.91 -27.35 -15.10
N THR A 687 -5.31 -26.19 -15.39
CA THR A 687 -3.85 -26.04 -15.47
C THR A 687 -3.41 -24.78 -14.75
N TRP A 688 -2.23 -24.79 -14.12
CA TRP A 688 -1.70 -23.66 -13.34
C TRP A 688 -0.17 -23.72 -13.24
N VAL A 689 0.41 -22.67 -12.65
CA VAL A 689 1.84 -22.54 -12.33
C VAL A 689 2.04 -22.50 -10.81
N ASN A 690 2.99 -23.29 -10.32
CA ASN A 690 3.37 -23.32 -8.90
C ASN A 690 4.43 -22.23 -8.62
N ASN A 691 4.15 -21.33 -7.68
CA ASN A 691 5.06 -20.23 -7.32
C ASN A 691 5.78 -20.44 -5.97
N SER A 692 5.49 -21.55 -5.29
CA SER A 692 6.19 -22.00 -4.09
C SER A 692 6.43 -23.51 -4.15
N ALA A 693 7.30 -24.00 -3.26
CA ALA A 693 7.49 -25.42 -3.04
C ALA A 693 6.37 -25.97 -2.15
N TYR A 694 5.28 -26.44 -2.77
CA TYR A 694 4.14 -26.97 -2.04
C TYR A 694 4.41 -28.38 -1.48
N THR A 695 3.87 -28.66 -0.29
CA THR A 695 3.83 -30.00 0.32
C THR A 695 2.73 -30.86 -0.29
N GLY A 696 1.67 -30.23 -0.80
CA GLY A 696 0.56 -30.84 -1.52
C GLY A 696 -0.32 -29.77 -2.17
N ILE A 697 -1.17 -30.18 -3.11
CA ILE A 697 -2.16 -29.29 -3.74
C ILE A 697 -3.56 -29.86 -3.49
N THR A 698 -4.46 -29.03 -3.00
CA THR A 698 -5.87 -29.37 -2.80
C THR A 698 -6.70 -28.71 -3.90
N ILE A 699 -7.55 -29.49 -4.56
CA ILE A 699 -8.52 -28.99 -5.53
C ILE A 699 -9.89 -29.01 -4.87
N GLU A 700 -10.55 -27.86 -4.84
CA GLU A 700 -11.92 -27.71 -4.37
C GLU A 700 -12.82 -27.33 -5.54
N ARG A 701 -14.05 -27.83 -5.51
CA ARG A 701 -15.12 -27.45 -6.43
C ARG A 701 -16.34 -27.06 -5.60
N ASP A 702 -16.82 -25.84 -5.76
CA ASP A 702 -17.94 -25.25 -5.00
C ASP A 702 -17.78 -25.40 -3.47
N GLY A 703 -16.55 -25.16 -3.00
CA GLY A 703 -16.16 -25.28 -1.58
C GLY A 703 -16.01 -26.72 -1.07
N VAL A 704 -16.09 -27.73 -1.96
CA VAL A 704 -15.89 -29.14 -1.61
C VAL A 704 -14.59 -29.66 -2.20
N VAL A 705 -13.71 -30.21 -1.37
CA VAL A 705 -12.47 -30.86 -1.83
C VAL A 705 -12.79 -32.05 -2.76
N VAL A 706 -12.37 -31.95 -4.02
CA VAL A 706 -12.53 -33.01 -5.05
C VAL A 706 -11.23 -33.79 -5.28
N ALA A 707 -10.06 -33.22 -4.99
CA ALA A 707 -8.78 -33.92 -5.10
C ALA A 707 -7.71 -33.41 -4.13
N ASN A 708 -6.77 -34.29 -3.78
CA ASN A 708 -5.50 -33.95 -3.14
C ASN A 708 -4.36 -34.53 -3.96
N LEU A 709 -3.45 -33.67 -4.40
CA LEU A 709 -2.39 -33.95 -5.36
C LEU A 709 -1.01 -33.73 -4.72
N PRO A 710 0.05 -34.34 -5.27
CA PRO A 710 1.43 -33.99 -4.91
C PRO A 710 1.73 -32.50 -5.17
N GLY A 711 2.62 -31.90 -4.38
CA GLY A 711 2.94 -30.48 -4.47
C GLY A 711 3.62 -30.02 -5.77
N ASP A 712 4.09 -30.95 -6.61
CA ASP A 712 4.64 -30.68 -7.94
C ASP A 712 3.60 -30.81 -9.07
N ALA A 713 2.33 -31.11 -8.75
CA ALA A 713 1.27 -31.15 -9.75
C ALA A 713 1.00 -29.75 -10.31
N THR A 714 0.71 -29.68 -11.61
CA THR A 714 0.39 -28.43 -12.33
C THR A 714 -0.88 -28.56 -13.18
N THR A 715 -1.56 -29.70 -13.08
CA THR A 715 -2.75 -30.03 -13.86
C THR A 715 -3.68 -30.95 -13.08
N TYR A 716 -4.98 -30.81 -13.29
CA TYR A 716 -6.00 -31.73 -12.80
C TYR A 716 -7.12 -31.86 -13.83
N SER A 717 -7.76 -33.03 -13.89
CA SER A 717 -8.91 -33.29 -14.76
C SER A 717 -10.03 -33.85 -13.88
N ASP A 718 -11.10 -33.07 -13.73
CA ASP A 718 -12.31 -33.48 -13.04
C ASP A 718 -13.18 -34.26 -14.04
N ALA A 719 -13.45 -35.53 -13.73
CA ALA A 719 -14.19 -36.42 -14.61
C ALA A 719 -15.66 -36.49 -14.20
N SER A 720 -16.54 -36.20 -15.14
CA SER A 720 -17.99 -36.08 -14.96
C SER A 720 -18.40 -35.12 -13.84
N PRO A 721 -17.98 -33.84 -13.90
CA PRO A 721 -18.45 -32.85 -12.95
C PRO A 721 -19.96 -32.57 -13.11
N PRO A 722 -20.65 -32.09 -12.07
CA PRO A 722 -22.04 -31.66 -12.19
C PRO A 722 -22.20 -30.61 -13.30
N GLU A 723 -23.35 -30.62 -13.97
CA GLU A 723 -23.64 -29.60 -14.97
C GLU A 723 -24.05 -28.27 -14.30
N GLY A 724 -23.72 -27.16 -14.94
CA GLY A 724 -23.95 -25.80 -14.47
C GLY A 724 -22.66 -25.03 -14.21
N PHE A 725 -22.80 -23.89 -13.53
CA PHE A 725 -21.69 -23.02 -13.14
C PHE A 725 -20.90 -23.65 -11.99
N LEU A 726 -19.59 -23.81 -12.19
CA LEU A 726 -18.69 -24.44 -11.22
C LEU A 726 -17.57 -23.47 -10.84
N ASN A 727 -17.33 -23.31 -9.55
CA ASN A 727 -16.16 -22.63 -9.01
C ASN A 727 -15.10 -23.65 -8.61
N TYR A 728 -13.89 -23.54 -9.15
CA TYR A 728 -12.75 -24.33 -8.74
C TYR A 728 -11.72 -23.49 -7.99
N ILE A 729 -11.17 -24.06 -6.91
CA ILE A 729 -10.04 -23.51 -6.18
C ILE A 729 -8.87 -24.49 -6.26
N VAL A 730 -7.71 -23.99 -6.69
CA VAL A 730 -6.43 -24.68 -6.60
C VAL A 730 -5.66 -24.09 -5.42
N ARG A 731 -5.54 -24.88 -4.34
CA ARG A 731 -4.86 -24.51 -3.10
C ARG A 731 -3.51 -25.19 -3.03
N GLY A 732 -2.41 -24.44 -3.17
CA GLY A 732 -1.06 -24.90 -2.90
C GLY A 732 -0.75 -24.83 -1.41
N ASN A 733 -0.62 -25.98 -0.75
CA ASN A 733 -0.32 -26.06 0.69
C ASN A 733 1.19 -26.04 0.90
N CYS A 734 1.68 -25.19 1.79
CA CYS A 734 3.10 -25.14 2.16
C CYS A 734 3.35 -25.93 3.45
N THR A 735 4.54 -25.78 4.06
CA THR A 735 4.83 -26.36 5.38
C THR A 735 3.96 -25.71 6.47
N ALA A 736 3.69 -24.41 6.33
CA ALA A 736 2.70 -23.65 7.07
C ALA A 736 1.92 -22.78 6.09
N GLY A 737 0.61 -22.64 6.29
CA GLY A 737 -0.26 -21.86 5.41
C GLY A 737 -0.49 -22.46 4.02
N ALA A 738 -1.23 -21.72 3.21
CA ALA A 738 -1.55 -22.09 1.84
C ALA A 738 -1.78 -20.84 0.96
N GLY A 739 -1.48 -20.98 -0.33
CA GLY A 739 -1.85 -20.00 -1.35
C GLY A 739 -2.93 -20.60 -2.26
N GLU A 740 -3.95 -19.83 -2.61
CA GLU A 740 -5.05 -20.29 -3.44
C GLU A 740 -5.28 -19.42 -4.69
N ALA A 741 -5.73 -20.07 -5.76
CA ALA A 741 -6.23 -19.42 -6.97
C ALA A 741 -7.60 -20.00 -7.30
N SER A 742 -8.56 -19.14 -7.63
CA SER A 742 -9.89 -19.53 -8.05
C SER A 742 -10.09 -19.33 -9.55
N GLY A 743 -10.98 -20.14 -10.13
CA GLY A 743 -11.37 -20.05 -11.53
C GLY A 743 -12.73 -20.68 -11.73
N PHE A 744 -13.49 -20.15 -12.68
CA PHE A 744 -14.88 -20.54 -12.89
C PHE A 744 -15.07 -21.08 -14.30
N THR A 745 -16.04 -21.98 -14.48
CA THR A 745 -16.47 -22.43 -15.80
C THR A 745 -17.91 -22.94 -15.73
N ASP A 746 -18.67 -22.73 -16.79
CA ASP A 746 -19.90 -23.48 -17.01
C ASP A 746 -19.59 -24.85 -17.64
N HIS A 747 -20.18 -25.90 -17.08
CA HIS A 747 -20.01 -27.26 -17.58
C HIS A 747 -21.34 -27.87 -18.03
N TYR A 748 -21.37 -28.34 -19.28
CA TYR A 748 -22.47 -29.13 -19.82
C TYR A 748 -21.92 -30.24 -20.70
N SER A 749 -22.35 -31.48 -20.45
CA SER A 749 -21.94 -32.65 -21.23
C SER A 749 -22.79 -32.82 -22.50
N TYR A 750 -22.20 -33.38 -23.56
CA TYR A 750 -22.93 -33.87 -24.73
C TYR A 750 -23.02 -35.39 -24.70
N ASN A 751 -24.25 -35.93 -24.73
CA ASN A 751 -24.54 -37.36 -24.64
C ASN A 751 -25.46 -37.83 -25.77
N GLY A 752 -25.28 -37.28 -26.98
CA GLY A 752 -26.01 -37.70 -28.17
C GLY A 752 -27.40 -37.07 -28.30
N GLU A 753 -27.58 -35.85 -27.79
CA GLU A 753 -28.81 -35.08 -27.92
C GLU A 753 -29.12 -34.74 -29.38
N ASP A 754 -30.40 -34.84 -29.74
CA ASP A 754 -30.92 -34.49 -31.06
C ASP A 754 -31.15 -32.97 -31.18
N ALA A 755 -31.47 -32.31 -30.05
CA ALA A 755 -31.72 -30.88 -29.96
C ALA A 755 -31.02 -30.26 -28.74
N ILE A 756 -30.40 -29.10 -28.92
CA ILE A 756 -29.77 -28.34 -27.84
C ILE A 756 -30.55 -27.04 -27.65
N VAL A 757 -30.97 -26.75 -26.43
CA VAL A 757 -31.56 -25.48 -26.03
C VAL A 757 -30.47 -24.64 -25.38
N ILE A 758 -29.99 -23.62 -26.08
CA ILE A 758 -29.06 -22.61 -25.56
C ILE A 758 -29.91 -21.48 -24.97
N ALA A 759 -30.00 -21.40 -23.65
CA ALA A 759 -30.74 -20.36 -22.96
C ALA A 759 -29.76 -19.38 -22.32
N MET A 760 -29.62 -18.21 -22.93
CA MET A 760 -28.82 -17.10 -22.42
C MET A 760 -29.60 -16.22 -21.43
N GLU A 761 -30.91 -16.45 -21.29
CA GLU A 761 -31.73 -15.86 -20.24
C GLU A 761 -31.15 -16.18 -18.84
N GLY A 762 -31.09 -15.19 -17.97
CA GLY A 762 -30.52 -15.30 -16.62
C GLY A 762 -28.99 -15.39 -16.53
N LEU A 763 -28.25 -15.53 -17.64
CA LEU A 763 -26.77 -15.54 -17.60
C LEU A 763 -26.17 -14.23 -17.12
N PHE A 764 -26.77 -13.11 -17.52
CA PHE A 764 -26.24 -11.77 -17.24
C PHE A 764 -26.87 -11.09 -16.01
N ASP A 765 -27.83 -11.76 -15.35
CA ASP A 765 -28.65 -11.20 -14.25
C ASP A 765 -28.59 -12.06 -12.97
N GLY A 766 -27.46 -12.70 -12.69
CA GLY A 766 -27.27 -13.49 -11.47
C GLY A 766 -28.19 -14.72 -11.36
N GLY A 767 -28.61 -15.27 -12.50
CA GLY A 767 -29.51 -16.42 -12.59
C GLY A 767 -31.00 -16.08 -12.55
N ASP A 768 -31.39 -14.79 -12.56
CA ASP A 768 -32.80 -14.40 -12.69
C ASP A 768 -33.27 -14.62 -14.14
N THR A 769 -34.05 -15.69 -14.36
CA THR A 769 -34.69 -15.99 -15.64
C THR A 769 -36.07 -15.33 -15.78
N GLY A 770 -36.40 -14.38 -14.91
CA GLY A 770 -37.72 -13.77 -14.85
C GLY A 770 -38.80 -14.69 -14.29
N SER A 771 -40.05 -14.26 -14.48
CA SER A 771 -41.26 -15.04 -14.17
C SER A 771 -41.51 -16.19 -15.16
N ASN A 772 -40.90 -16.15 -16.34
CA ASN A 772 -41.00 -17.17 -17.39
C ASN A 772 -39.62 -17.68 -17.84
N ASP A 773 -39.16 -18.82 -17.31
CA ASP A 773 -37.96 -19.53 -17.80
C ASP A 773 -38.26 -20.24 -19.14
N THR A 774 -37.97 -19.58 -20.26
CA THR A 774 -38.35 -20.04 -21.61
C THR A 774 -37.52 -21.24 -22.07
N GLY A 775 -36.23 -21.24 -21.80
CA GLY A 775 -35.31 -22.34 -22.05
C GLY A 775 -35.74 -23.62 -21.33
N ALA A 776 -36.08 -23.55 -20.05
CA ALA A 776 -36.62 -24.71 -19.33
C ALA A 776 -37.99 -25.14 -19.87
N ALA A 777 -38.84 -24.18 -20.24
CA ALA A 777 -40.15 -24.46 -20.84
C ALA A 777 -40.03 -25.19 -22.19
N ILE A 778 -39.13 -24.76 -23.07
CA ILE A 778 -38.85 -25.39 -24.37
C ILE A 778 -38.26 -26.78 -24.15
N GLN A 779 -37.24 -26.92 -23.30
CA GLN A 779 -36.63 -28.22 -23.02
C GLN A 779 -37.67 -29.22 -22.50
N GLN A 780 -38.50 -28.82 -21.55
CA GLN A 780 -39.57 -29.66 -21.00
C GLN A 780 -40.53 -30.13 -22.09
N SER A 781 -40.93 -29.23 -22.99
CA SER A 781 -41.87 -29.51 -24.07
C SER A 781 -41.27 -30.41 -25.15
N LEU A 782 -39.99 -30.22 -25.49
CA LEU A 782 -39.23 -31.12 -26.38
C LEU A 782 -39.16 -32.54 -25.80
N VAL A 783 -38.86 -32.67 -24.51
CA VAL A 783 -38.87 -33.97 -23.82
C VAL A 783 -40.26 -34.59 -23.82
N ALA A 784 -41.32 -33.80 -23.64
CA ALA A 784 -42.71 -34.25 -23.72
C ALA A 784 -43.08 -34.77 -25.13
N ALA A 785 -42.51 -34.17 -26.18
CA ALA A 785 -42.60 -34.62 -27.56
C ALA A 785 -41.73 -35.86 -27.87
N GLY A 786 -40.93 -36.34 -26.90
CA GLY A 786 -40.06 -37.51 -27.04
C GLY A 786 -38.71 -37.22 -27.71
N VAL A 787 -38.33 -35.94 -27.81
CA VAL A 787 -37.04 -35.50 -28.35
C VAL A 787 -35.96 -35.67 -27.28
N ASN A 788 -34.79 -36.19 -27.67
CA ASN A 788 -33.62 -36.20 -26.79
C ASN A 788 -33.00 -34.79 -26.77
N SER A 789 -33.33 -33.98 -25.76
CA SER A 789 -32.88 -32.59 -25.68
C SER A 789 -32.17 -32.24 -24.38
N LYS A 790 -31.28 -31.25 -24.45
CA LYS A 790 -30.57 -30.69 -23.30
C LYS A 790 -30.66 -29.17 -23.28
N LEU A 791 -30.86 -28.63 -22.08
CA LEU A 791 -30.76 -27.22 -21.78
C LEU A 791 -29.33 -26.90 -21.35
N VAL A 792 -28.74 -25.91 -21.99
CA VAL A 792 -27.41 -25.39 -21.77
C VAL A 792 -27.57 -23.89 -21.53
N ARG A 793 -27.12 -23.41 -20.38
CA ARG A 793 -27.05 -21.98 -20.09
C ARG A 793 -25.62 -21.53 -20.21
N MET A 794 -25.23 -21.13 -21.40
CA MET A 794 -23.92 -20.55 -21.77
C MET A 794 -24.12 -19.69 -23.02
N GLN A 795 -23.12 -18.86 -23.36
CA GLN A 795 -23.10 -18.25 -24.68
C GLN A 795 -22.92 -19.33 -25.76
N ILE A 796 -23.52 -19.13 -26.94
CA ILE A 796 -23.56 -20.18 -27.96
C ILE A 796 -22.18 -20.52 -28.52
N ASP A 797 -21.28 -19.53 -28.61
CA ASP A 797 -19.90 -19.67 -29.07
C ASP A 797 -18.98 -20.36 -28.06
N GLU A 798 -19.42 -20.52 -26.81
CA GLU A 798 -18.71 -21.27 -25.76
C GLU A 798 -19.08 -22.76 -25.75
N TYR A 799 -20.25 -23.13 -26.27
CA TYR A 799 -20.67 -24.54 -26.34
C TYR A 799 -20.12 -25.24 -27.59
N ALA A 800 -18.90 -25.76 -27.49
CA ALA A 800 -18.16 -26.37 -28.60
C ALA A 800 -18.78 -27.67 -29.19
N CYS A 801 -19.85 -28.23 -28.61
CA CYS A 801 -20.46 -29.49 -29.04
C CYS A 801 -21.61 -29.34 -30.04
N LEU A 802 -21.80 -28.16 -30.64
CA LEU A 802 -22.73 -27.97 -31.75
C LEU A 802 -22.12 -28.50 -33.06
N ASP A 803 -22.34 -29.78 -33.35
CA ASP A 803 -21.99 -30.41 -34.63
C ASP A 803 -23.27 -30.70 -35.45
N PRO A 804 -23.46 -30.05 -36.63
CA PRO A 804 -24.59 -30.32 -37.54
C PRO A 804 -24.71 -31.78 -38.01
N ALA A 805 -23.65 -32.59 -37.88
CA ALA A 805 -23.71 -34.02 -38.18
C ALA A 805 -24.34 -34.85 -37.06
N GLN A 806 -24.49 -34.29 -35.85
CA GLN A 806 -24.94 -35.00 -34.65
C GLN A 806 -26.16 -34.34 -34.00
N VAL A 807 -26.24 -33.01 -34.03
CA VAL A 807 -27.35 -32.21 -33.51
C VAL A 807 -28.20 -31.72 -34.68
N SER A 808 -29.50 -32.01 -34.64
CA SER A 808 -30.42 -31.65 -35.72
C SER A 808 -30.95 -30.23 -35.60
N GLN A 809 -31.08 -29.71 -34.37
CA GLN A 809 -31.63 -28.39 -34.11
C GLN A 809 -30.95 -27.71 -32.92
N VAL A 810 -30.81 -26.39 -32.97
CA VAL A 810 -30.47 -25.56 -31.81
C VAL A 810 -31.58 -24.53 -31.57
N TRP A 811 -31.97 -24.39 -30.31
CA TRP A 811 -33.01 -23.47 -29.85
C TRP A 811 -32.35 -22.42 -28.97
N ILE A 812 -32.31 -21.18 -29.44
CA ILE A 812 -31.51 -20.11 -28.86
C ILE A 812 -32.48 -19.08 -28.28
N VAL A 813 -32.32 -18.80 -27.00
CA VAL A 813 -33.20 -17.90 -26.25
C VAL A 813 -32.33 -16.84 -25.58
N LEU A 814 -32.49 -15.57 -25.95
CA LEU A 814 -31.70 -14.48 -25.37
C LEU A 814 -32.37 -13.80 -24.17
N GLY A 815 -33.68 -14.01 -23.96
CA GLY A 815 -34.50 -13.21 -23.04
C GLY A 815 -34.87 -11.85 -23.63
N THR A 816 -35.60 -11.03 -22.87
CA THR A 816 -36.21 -9.79 -23.40
C THR A 816 -36.00 -8.49 -22.61
N PHE A 817 -35.68 -8.52 -21.31
CA PHE A 817 -35.34 -7.34 -20.49
C PHE A 817 -34.77 -7.73 -19.12
N PRO A 818 -33.86 -6.95 -18.48
CA PRO A 818 -33.17 -5.70 -18.86
C PRO A 818 -31.85 -5.92 -19.57
N THR A 819 -31.47 -7.17 -19.84
CA THR A 819 -30.11 -7.53 -20.25
C THR A 819 -29.69 -6.92 -21.59
N ASN A 820 -30.63 -6.40 -22.41
CA ASN A 820 -30.34 -5.87 -23.74
C ASN A 820 -29.46 -6.85 -24.54
N ALA A 821 -29.79 -8.14 -24.38
CA ALA A 821 -28.97 -9.24 -24.85
C ALA A 821 -29.10 -9.34 -26.36
N ARG A 822 -27.97 -9.19 -27.05
CA ARG A 822 -27.86 -9.24 -28.50
C ARG A 822 -26.72 -10.15 -28.87
N LEU A 823 -26.90 -10.89 -29.96
CA LEU A 823 -25.80 -11.61 -30.57
C LEU A 823 -24.68 -10.65 -30.94
N ASN A 824 -23.47 -10.98 -30.52
CA ASN A 824 -22.26 -10.40 -31.07
C ASN A 824 -21.98 -10.98 -32.47
N SER A 825 -20.99 -10.43 -33.18
CA SER A 825 -20.70 -10.88 -34.55
C SER A 825 -20.17 -12.32 -34.62
N GLU A 826 -19.49 -12.84 -33.60
CA GLU A 826 -18.97 -14.21 -33.56
C GLU A 826 -20.11 -15.21 -33.37
N GLU A 827 -20.99 -14.97 -32.40
CA GLU A 827 -22.20 -15.77 -32.13
C GLU A 827 -23.11 -15.81 -33.36
N ALA A 828 -23.43 -14.65 -33.94
CA ALA A 828 -24.31 -14.58 -35.11
C ALA A 828 -23.70 -15.30 -36.33
N ASN A 829 -22.40 -15.11 -36.59
CA ASN A 829 -21.74 -15.84 -37.68
C ASN A 829 -21.66 -17.35 -37.42
N LEU A 830 -21.51 -17.78 -36.16
CA LEU A 830 -21.57 -19.19 -35.79
C LEU A 830 -22.96 -19.76 -36.12
N ILE A 831 -24.04 -19.11 -35.67
CA ILE A 831 -25.42 -19.53 -35.96
C ILE A 831 -25.66 -19.63 -37.47
N ALA A 832 -25.22 -18.63 -38.23
CA ALA A 832 -25.32 -18.65 -39.69
C ALA A 832 -24.60 -19.85 -40.32
N SER A 833 -23.41 -20.20 -39.81
CA SER A 833 -22.63 -21.34 -40.30
C SER A 833 -23.28 -22.68 -39.97
N LEU A 834 -23.89 -22.80 -38.78
CA LEU A 834 -24.67 -23.97 -38.38
C LEU A 834 -25.91 -24.14 -39.27
N ALA A 835 -26.63 -23.03 -39.51
CA ALA A 835 -27.78 -23.00 -40.42
C ALA A 835 -27.38 -23.37 -41.85
N GLU A 836 -26.28 -22.82 -42.39
CA GLU A 836 -25.77 -23.18 -43.71
C GLU A 836 -25.41 -24.67 -43.82
N ALA A 837 -24.85 -25.24 -42.74
CA ALA A 837 -24.49 -26.65 -42.66
C ALA A 837 -25.71 -27.59 -42.52
N GLY A 838 -26.92 -27.07 -42.34
CA GLY A 838 -28.16 -27.84 -42.30
C GLY A 838 -28.79 -28.01 -40.92
N MET A 839 -28.19 -27.45 -39.86
CA MET A 839 -28.80 -27.43 -38.53
C MET A 839 -29.98 -26.45 -38.51
N ALA A 840 -31.14 -26.86 -38.02
CA ALA A 840 -32.29 -25.97 -37.91
C ALA A 840 -32.18 -25.08 -36.68
N ILE A 841 -32.65 -23.83 -36.79
CA ILE A 841 -32.50 -22.82 -35.74
C ILE A 841 -33.89 -22.35 -35.27
N TYR A 842 -34.14 -22.44 -33.97
CA TYR A 842 -35.12 -21.56 -33.32
C TYR A 842 -34.34 -20.42 -32.67
N PHE A 843 -34.70 -19.18 -32.94
CA PHE A 843 -34.08 -18.01 -32.34
C PHE A 843 -35.16 -17.11 -31.75
N GLU A 844 -35.03 -16.83 -30.47
CA GLU A 844 -35.94 -15.99 -29.72
C GLU A 844 -35.18 -14.85 -29.07
N SER A 845 -35.57 -13.62 -29.39
CA SER A 845 -35.04 -12.43 -28.75
C SER A 845 -35.93 -11.23 -29.04
N ALA A 846 -36.35 -10.51 -28.01
CA ALA A 846 -36.93 -9.18 -28.26
C ALA A 846 -35.88 -8.13 -28.54
N ASP A 847 -34.78 -8.17 -27.77
CA ASP A 847 -33.75 -7.14 -27.76
C ASP A 847 -32.88 -7.13 -29.02
N HIS A 848 -32.71 -8.29 -29.66
CA HIS A 848 -31.86 -8.41 -30.84
C HIS A 848 -32.26 -7.43 -31.93
N TRP A 849 -33.55 -7.35 -32.23
CA TRP A 849 -34.07 -6.46 -33.28
C TRP A 849 -34.53 -5.10 -32.77
N SER A 850 -34.69 -4.91 -31.45
CA SER A 850 -35.13 -3.65 -30.84
C SER A 850 -34.00 -2.61 -30.76
N PHE A 851 -32.74 -3.07 -30.67
CA PHE A 851 -31.57 -2.21 -30.58
C PHE A 851 -30.69 -2.32 -31.84
N GLN A 852 -29.70 -1.45 -31.97
CA GLN A 852 -28.71 -1.58 -33.05
C GLN A 852 -27.86 -2.83 -32.78
N HIS A 853 -28.01 -3.88 -33.58
CA HIS A 853 -27.15 -5.07 -33.58
C HIS A 853 -26.17 -5.08 -34.77
N PRO A 854 -25.11 -5.90 -34.70
CA PRO A 854 -24.19 -6.06 -35.83
C PRO A 854 -24.87 -6.77 -36.99
N ILE A 855 -24.86 -6.16 -38.18
CA ILE A 855 -25.22 -6.85 -39.43
C ILE A 855 -24.21 -8.00 -39.65
N SER A 856 -24.70 -9.22 -39.66
CA SER A 856 -23.96 -10.47 -39.62
C SER A 856 -24.40 -11.42 -40.75
N ALA A 857 -23.79 -12.60 -40.84
CA ALA A 857 -24.24 -13.63 -41.77
C ALA A 857 -25.57 -14.29 -41.35
N PHE A 858 -26.02 -14.11 -40.10
CA PHE A 858 -27.30 -14.67 -39.64
C PHE A 858 -28.49 -13.88 -40.19
N ASP A 859 -28.35 -12.57 -40.34
CA ASP A 859 -29.36 -11.70 -40.96
C ASP A 859 -29.66 -12.12 -42.40
N ASP A 860 -28.69 -12.72 -43.12
CA ASP A 860 -28.92 -13.27 -44.45
C ASP A 860 -29.80 -14.55 -44.46
N ARG A 861 -30.16 -15.09 -43.28
CA ARG A 861 -30.76 -16.42 -43.06
C ARG A 861 -31.83 -16.47 -41.96
N ASP A 862 -32.18 -15.37 -41.33
CA ASP A 862 -33.14 -15.33 -40.21
C ASP A 862 -34.59 -15.19 -40.68
N GLY A 863 -34.79 -14.79 -41.94
CA GLY A 863 -36.10 -14.60 -42.57
C GLY A 863 -36.84 -13.35 -42.11
N VAL A 864 -36.14 -12.38 -41.54
CA VAL A 864 -36.67 -11.09 -41.08
C VAL A 864 -36.19 -9.97 -42.01
N ALA A 865 -37.12 -9.15 -42.49
CA ALA A 865 -36.82 -8.15 -43.53
C ALA A 865 -36.01 -6.95 -43.02
N GLU A 866 -34.99 -6.57 -43.80
CA GLU A 866 -34.12 -5.42 -43.55
C GLU A 866 -34.56 -4.11 -44.27
N PRO A 867 -34.49 -2.90 -43.64
CA PRO A 867 -34.09 -2.60 -42.26
C PRO A 867 -35.26 -2.70 -41.26
N TYR A 868 -34.95 -3.11 -40.04
CA TYR A 868 -35.90 -3.28 -38.93
C TYR A 868 -36.61 -1.96 -38.56
N ALA A 869 -37.94 -1.98 -38.52
CA ALA A 869 -38.71 -0.88 -37.96
C ALA A 869 -38.75 -1.06 -36.44
N GLN A 870 -38.02 -0.22 -35.70
CA GLN A 870 -38.07 -0.18 -34.24
C GLN A 870 -39.44 0.38 -33.80
N ASP A 871 -40.29 -0.47 -33.23
CA ASP A 871 -41.48 -0.05 -32.49
C ASP A 871 -41.57 -0.91 -31.22
N ASP A 872 -41.14 -0.30 -30.10
CA ASP A 872 -41.19 -0.83 -28.73
C ASP A 872 -42.64 -0.79 -28.22
N ASN A 873 -43.39 -1.81 -28.61
CA ASN A 873 -44.78 -1.99 -28.28
C ASN A 873 -44.92 -2.96 -27.09
N ASP A 874 -44.94 -2.42 -25.87
CA ASP A 874 -45.09 -3.17 -24.62
C ASP A 874 -46.51 -3.71 -24.38
N SER A 875 -47.35 -3.85 -25.42
CA SER A 875 -48.77 -4.16 -25.25
C SER A 875 -49.16 -5.61 -25.55
N LEU A 876 -48.21 -6.46 -25.97
CA LEU A 876 -48.49 -7.87 -26.28
C LEU A 876 -49.23 -8.54 -25.12
N SER A 877 -50.45 -8.97 -25.40
CA SER A 877 -51.36 -9.56 -24.41
C SER A 877 -52.11 -10.78 -24.94
N SER A 878 -52.16 -10.95 -26.27
CA SER A 878 -52.64 -12.17 -26.90
C SER A 878 -52.04 -12.37 -28.30
N LEU A 879 -52.04 -13.61 -28.76
CA LEU A 879 -51.47 -14.07 -30.02
C LEU A 879 -52.57 -14.68 -30.91
N ASP A 880 -52.62 -14.24 -32.16
CA ASP A 880 -53.40 -14.87 -33.23
C ASP A 880 -52.45 -15.58 -34.20
N GLY A 881 -52.65 -16.88 -34.37
CA GLY A 881 -51.84 -17.71 -35.24
C GLY A 881 -52.25 -17.56 -36.70
N LEU A 882 -51.28 -17.77 -37.58
CA LEU A 882 -51.41 -17.67 -39.03
C LEU A 882 -50.81 -18.89 -39.71
N ASP A 883 -51.24 -19.14 -40.95
CA ASP A 883 -50.51 -20.01 -41.87
C ASP A 883 -49.35 -19.21 -42.47
N SER A 884 -48.13 -19.64 -42.17
CA SER A 884 -46.92 -19.00 -42.71
C SER A 884 -46.80 -19.18 -44.23
N GLY A 885 -47.47 -20.16 -44.83
CA GLY A 885 -47.34 -20.49 -46.25
C GLY A 885 -46.01 -21.17 -46.61
N VAL A 886 -45.16 -21.46 -45.63
CA VAL A 886 -43.89 -22.21 -45.79
C VAL A 886 -43.91 -23.57 -45.08
N GLY A 887 -45.08 -23.95 -44.55
CA GLY A 887 -45.32 -25.27 -43.96
C GLY A 887 -45.46 -25.29 -42.43
N LEU A 888 -45.43 -24.13 -41.77
CA LEU A 888 -45.81 -23.99 -40.36
C LEU A 888 -47.16 -23.27 -40.27
N ASP A 889 -48.20 -23.97 -39.84
CA ASP A 889 -49.56 -23.42 -39.72
C ASP A 889 -50.02 -23.37 -38.26
N MET A 890 -50.28 -22.15 -37.77
CA MET A 890 -50.82 -21.88 -36.44
C MET A 890 -52.23 -21.28 -36.49
N SER A 891 -52.86 -21.22 -37.67
CA SER A 891 -54.15 -20.52 -37.88
C SER A 891 -55.30 -21.05 -37.03
N ALA A 892 -55.22 -22.28 -36.53
CA ALA A 892 -56.20 -22.84 -35.60
C ALA A 892 -56.18 -22.18 -34.19
N ASN A 893 -55.07 -21.51 -33.83
CA ASN A 893 -54.87 -20.92 -32.51
C ASN A 893 -55.16 -19.42 -32.57
N GLN A 894 -56.32 -19.01 -32.05
CA GLN A 894 -56.77 -17.61 -32.07
C GLN A 894 -56.96 -17.09 -30.64
N ASN A 895 -56.64 -15.82 -30.40
CA ASN A 895 -56.80 -15.11 -29.13
C ASN A 895 -56.11 -15.84 -27.97
N VAL A 896 -54.93 -16.40 -28.22
CA VAL A 896 -54.17 -17.13 -27.19
C VAL A 896 -53.61 -16.12 -26.20
N PRO A 897 -53.91 -16.23 -24.89
CA PRO A 897 -53.36 -15.30 -23.91
C PRO A 897 -51.82 -15.33 -23.88
N TYR A 898 -51.20 -14.16 -23.69
CA TYR A 898 -49.76 -14.03 -23.46
C TYR A 898 -49.52 -13.42 -22.08
N ASN A 899 -48.65 -14.05 -21.29
CA ASN A 899 -48.21 -13.54 -20.00
C ASN A 899 -46.83 -12.90 -20.18
N GLN A 900 -46.76 -11.57 -20.10
CA GLN A 900 -45.48 -10.87 -20.13
C GLN A 900 -44.60 -11.26 -18.96
N ASP A 901 -43.29 -11.26 -19.20
CA ASP A 901 -42.32 -11.51 -18.16
C ASP A 901 -42.20 -10.34 -17.18
N ASN A 902 -42.03 -10.64 -15.90
CA ASN A 902 -41.80 -9.66 -14.85
C ASN A 902 -40.64 -10.15 -13.99
N GLN A 903 -39.54 -9.42 -13.99
CA GLN A 903 -38.40 -9.73 -13.14
C GLN A 903 -38.77 -9.64 -11.65
N SER A 904 -38.22 -10.59 -10.89
CA SER A 904 -38.40 -10.62 -9.43
C SER A 904 -37.77 -9.41 -8.73
N THR A 905 -36.72 -8.85 -9.35
CA THR A 905 -35.82 -7.83 -8.79
C THR A 905 -36.21 -6.40 -9.16
N THR A 906 -36.61 -6.13 -10.41
CA THR A 906 -36.95 -4.77 -10.87
C THR A 906 -38.44 -4.45 -10.79
N GLY A 907 -39.30 -5.48 -10.73
CA GLY A 907 -40.76 -5.33 -10.69
C GLY A 907 -41.33 -4.57 -11.89
N ASN A 908 -40.57 -4.47 -12.99
CA ASN A 908 -40.99 -3.86 -14.23
C ASN A 908 -41.84 -4.88 -15.01
N PRO A 909 -43.16 -4.64 -15.19
CA PRO A 909 -44.06 -5.61 -15.79
C PRO A 909 -44.04 -5.62 -17.33
N ASN A 910 -43.12 -4.89 -17.97
CA ASN A 910 -43.11 -4.68 -19.41
C ASN A 910 -42.02 -5.52 -20.08
N ASP A 911 -42.47 -6.51 -20.84
CA ASP A 911 -41.67 -7.24 -21.82
C ASP A 911 -41.66 -6.43 -23.13
N PHE A 912 -40.48 -6.10 -23.64
CA PHE A 912 -40.37 -5.41 -24.93
C PHE A 912 -40.60 -6.45 -26.02
N ASN A 913 -41.48 -6.20 -27.00
CA ASN A 913 -41.63 -7.08 -28.16
C ASN A 913 -41.48 -6.26 -29.44
N ASN A 914 -40.90 -6.87 -30.47
CA ASN A 914 -40.65 -6.17 -31.74
C ASN A 914 -41.51 -6.69 -32.89
N ILE A 915 -41.70 -5.84 -33.90
CA ILE A 915 -42.41 -6.19 -35.12
C ILE A 915 -41.47 -6.96 -36.06
N LEU A 916 -41.76 -8.23 -36.27
CA LEU A 916 -41.08 -9.06 -37.27
C LEU A 916 -41.85 -9.05 -38.58
N ILE A 917 -41.18 -8.60 -39.64
CA ILE A 917 -41.71 -8.60 -41.00
C ILE A 917 -41.05 -9.76 -41.76
N PRO A 918 -41.80 -10.74 -42.28
CA PRO A 918 -41.21 -11.81 -43.07
C PRO A 918 -40.48 -11.27 -44.29
N ALA A 919 -39.26 -11.74 -44.51
CA ALA A 919 -38.47 -11.36 -45.66
C ALA A 919 -39.08 -11.86 -46.97
N THR A 920 -39.22 -10.94 -47.93
CA THR A 920 -39.68 -11.28 -49.28
C THR A 920 -38.61 -11.97 -50.12
N ALA A 921 -37.33 -11.76 -49.79
CA ALA A 921 -36.17 -12.45 -50.34
C ALA A 921 -34.94 -12.18 -49.47
N GLU A 922 -34.21 -13.24 -49.11
CA GLU A 922 -32.93 -13.13 -48.40
C GLU A 922 -31.73 -13.35 -49.33
N PRO A 923 -30.54 -12.79 -49.02
CA PRO A 923 -29.31 -13.07 -49.76
C PRO A 923 -28.95 -14.57 -49.83
N ALA A 924 -29.28 -15.36 -48.80
CA ALA A 924 -29.08 -16.81 -48.82
C ALA A 924 -30.13 -17.59 -49.63
N GLY A 925 -31.19 -16.93 -50.13
CA GLY A 925 -32.27 -17.53 -50.92
C GLY A 925 -33.28 -18.32 -50.10
N GLY A 926 -34.56 -18.34 -50.48
CA GLY A 926 -35.63 -19.01 -49.73
C GLY A 926 -36.89 -18.16 -49.61
N THR A 927 -37.81 -18.55 -48.72
CA THR A 927 -39.07 -17.82 -48.46
C THR A 927 -39.38 -17.82 -46.96
N ALA A 928 -39.83 -16.66 -46.46
CA ALA A 928 -40.30 -16.49 -45.10
C ALA A 928 -41.80 -16.20 -45.04
N GLY A 929 -42.44 -16.61 -43.95
CA GLY A 929 -43.86 -16.44 -43.69
C GLY A 929 -44.14 -16.05 -42.24
N LEU A 930 -45.26 -15.38 -41.99
CA LEU A 930 -45.64 -14.96 -40.64
C LEU A 930 -46.38 -16.08 -39.91
N VAL A 931 -45.99 -16.36 -38.67
CA VAL A 931 -46.56 -17.43 -37.83
C VAL A 931 -47.54 -16.88 -36.80
N TRP A 932 -47.16 -15.78 -36.15
CA TRP A 932 -47.98 -15.14 -35.11
C TRP A 932 -48.09 -13.64 -35.36
N LYS A 933 -49.27 -13.10 -35.10
CA LYS A 933 -49.51 -11.66 -35.02
C LYS A 933 -50.09 -11.28 -33.65
N TYR A 934 -49.89 -10.03 -33.28
CA TYR A 934 -50.49 -9.42 -32.10
C TYR A 934 -51.93 -8.95 -32.37
N ASP A 935 -52.85 -9.21 -31.44
CA ASP A 935 -54.20 -8.62 -31.41
C ASP A 935 -54.29 -7.58 -30.28
N ASP A 936 -54.20 -6.30 -30.63
CA ASP A 936 -54.50 -5.20 -29.71
C ASP A 936 -55.97 -4.78 -29.79
N ALA A 937 -56.53 -4.37 -28.66
CA ALA A 937 -57.88 -3.82 -28.61
C ALA A 937 -58.05 -2.50 -29.42
N LEU A 938 -57.02 -2.03 -30.14
CA LEU A 938 -56.96 -0.79 -30.92
C LEU A 938 -56.91 -1.03 -32.45
N GLY A 939 -56.78 -2.28 -32.90
CA GLY A 939 -56.86 -2.71 -34.30
C GLY A 939 -55.58 -2.54 -35.12
N VAL A 940 -54.39 -2.70 -34.53
CA VAL A 940 -53.10 -2.64 -35.25
C VAL A 940 -52.46 -4.04 -35.35
N ASP A 941 -52.51 -4.65 -36.54
CA ASP A 941 -51.96 -6.00 -36.80
C ASP A 941 -50.46 -5.93 -37.15
N TYR A 942 -49.60 -6.46 -36.29
CA TYR A 942 -48.18 -6.65 -36.60
C TYR A 942 -47.69 -8.06 -36.21
N GLY A 943 -46.70 -8.54 -36.95
CA GLY A 943 -46.12 -9.87 -36.79
C GLY A 943 -45.08 -9.94 -35.68
N VAL A 944 -45.03 -11.06 -34.96
CA VAL A 944 -44.08 -11.29 -33.84
C VAL A 944 -43.29 -12.61 -34.00
N THR A 945 -43.55 -13.37 -35.05
CA THR A 945 -42.80 -14.61 -35.35
C THR A 945 -42.78 -14.88 -36.84
N THR A 946 -41.61 -15.17 -37.38
CA THR A 946 -41.40 -15.59 -38.76
C THR A 946 -40.92 -17.04 -38.81
N ALA A 947 -41.33 -17.76 -39.85
CA ALA A 947 -40.79 -19.05 -40.23
C ALA A 947 -40.14 -18.94 -41.60
N TYR A 948 -38.92 -19.44 -41.73
CA TYR A 948 -38.11 -19.31 -42.92
C TYR A 948 -37.63 -20.68 -43.41
N THR A 949 -37.83 -20.91 -44.71
CA THR A 949 -37.32 -22.08 -45.41
C THR A 949 -36.28 -21.61 -46.43
N PRO A 950 -34.98 -21.86 -46.21
CA PRO A 950 -33.95 -21.49 -47.17
C PRO A 950 -33.94 -22.43 -48.37
N ASP A 951 -33.38 -21.96 -49.49
CA ASP A 951 -33.11 -22.83 -50.66
C ASP A 951 -32.07 -23.92 -50.32
N THR A 952 -31.14 -23.61 -49.42
CA THR A 952 -30.10 -24.50 -48.91
C THR A 952 -29.75 -24.18 -47.45
N GLY A 953 -29.65 -25.22 -46.61
CA GLY A 953 -29.38 -25.10 -45.17
C GLY A 953 -30.56 -25.58 -44.32
N GLY A 954 -30.49 -25.34 -43.01
CA GLY A 954 -31.54 -25.65 -42.04
C GLY A 954 -32.61 -24.57 -42.00
N ARG A 955 -33.84 -24.96 -41.62
CA ARG A 955 -34.97 -24.04 -41.45
C ARG A 955 -34.77 -23.16 -40.22
N VAL A 956 -35.34 -21.96 -40.23
CA VAL A 956 -35.23 -20.99 -39.13
C VAL A 956 -36.61 -20.54 -38.68
N ILE A 957 -36.83 -20.44 -37.37
CA ILE A 957 -37.95 -19.72 -36.77
C ILE A 957 -37.36 -18.59 -35.93
N CYS A 958 -37.81 -17.36 -36.15
CA CYS A 958 -37.43 -16.19 -35.37
C CYS A 958 -38.66 -15.64 -34.64
N ALA A 959 -38.58 -15.50 -33.32
CA ALA A 959 -39.66 -15.00 -32.47
C ALA A 959 -39.19 -13.80 -31.63
N SER A 960 -40.02 -12.76 -31.55
CA SER A 960 -39.77 -11.56 -30.75
C SER A 960 -40.50 -11.55 -29.40
N PHE A 961 -41.16 -12.66 -29.04
CA PHE A 961 -41.83 -12.86 -27.75
C PHE A 961 -41.26 -14.09 -27.05
N GLU A 962 -41.38 -14.13 -25.72
CA GLU A 962 -40.92 -15.25 -24.92
C GLU A 962 -41.87 -16.43 -24.97
N LEU A 963 -41.44 -17.57 -25.53
CA LEU A 963 -42.30 -18.75 -25.60
C LEU A 963 -42.77 -19.23 -24.21
N GLY A 964 -41.99 -18.95 -23.15
CA GLY A 964 -42.37 -19.19 -21.76
C GLY A 964 -43.70 -18.52 -21.37
N GLY A 965 -43.99 -17.33 -21.90
CA GLY A 965 -45.21 -16.54 -21.68
C GLY A 965 -46.44 -17.02 -22.47
N TYR A 966 -46.30 -18.01 -23.36
CA TYR A 966 -47.41 -18.53 -24.17
C TYR A 966 -48.49 -19.22 -23.31
N GLY A 967 -49.71 -18.66 -23.31
CA GLY A 967 -50.83 -19.14 -22.48
C GLY A 967 -51.67 -20.28 -23.09
N GLY A 968 -51.28 -20.81 -24.25
CA GLY A 968 -51.93 -21.95 -24.92
C GLY A 968 -51.33 -23.31 -24.53
N ASP A 969 -51.56 -24.34 -25.35
CA ASP A 969 -50.92 -25.66 -25.18
C ASP A 969 -49.47 -25.59 -25.68
N ARG A 970 -48.55 -25.37 -24.75
CA ARG A 970 -47.12 -25.19 -25.04
C ARG A 970 -46.45 -26.45 -25.60
N ASP A 971 -46.85 -27.64 -25.13
CA ASP A 971 -46.30 -28.90 -25.63
C ASP A 971 -46.67 -29.08 -27.11
N ALA A 972 -47.91 -28.74 -27.48
CA ALA A 972 -48.37 -28.77 -28.88
C ALA A 972 -47.65 -27.75 -29.76
N LEU A 973 -47.40 -26.53 -29.23
CA LEU A 973 -46.67 -25.48 -29.96
C LEU A 973 -45.22 -25.91 -30.26
N VAL A 974 -44.49 -26.34 -29.24
CA VAL A 974 -43.08 -26.76 -29.38
C VAL A 974 -42.97 -28.00 -30.29
N ALA A 975 -43.92 -28.94 -30.21
CA ALA A 975 -43.95 -30.08 -31.12
C ALA A 975 -44.12 -29.65 -32.59
N ALA A 976 -45.02 -28.70 -32.88
CA ALA A 976 -45.22 -28.20 -34.23
C ALA A 976 -44.01 -27.40 -34.76
N TYR A 977 -43.35 -26.62 -33.91
CA TYR A 977 -42.10 -25.95 -34.25
C TYR A 977 -40.98 -26.97 -34.52
N TYR A 978 -40.83 -27.98 -33.67
CA TYR A 978 -39.86 -29.06 -33.85
C TYR A 978 -40.08 -29.83 -35.17
N ASP A 979 -41.33 -30.16 -35.50
CA ASP A 979 -41.70 -30.83 -36.74
C ASP A 979 -41.37 -29.97 -37.97
N PHE A 980 -41.70 -28.68 -37.94
CA PHE A 980 -41.29 -27.77 -39.02
C PHE A 980 -39.76 -27.73 -39.16
N LEU A 981 -39.04 -27.53 -38.07
CA LEU A 981 -37.57 -27.39 -38.06
C LEU A 981 -36.86 -28.67 -38.54
N THR A 982 -37.39 -29.87 -38.26
CA THR A 982 -36.84 -31.15 -38.77
C THR A 982 -37.18 -31.42 -40.25
N GLY A 983 -37.93 -30.52 -40.90
CA GLY A 983 -38.41 -30.76 -42.26
C GLY A 983 -39.53 -31.78 -42.33
N GLY A 984 -40.29 -31.94 -41.23
CA GLY A 984 -41.61 -32.54 -41.25
C GLY A 984 -42.40 -31.95 -42.42
N ALA A 985 -43.13 -32.81 -43.13
CA ALA A 985 -44.09 -32.32 -44.10
C ALA A 985 -45.02 -31.33 -43.38
N PRO A 986 -45.46 -30.25 -44.04
CA PRO A 986 -46.49 -29.39 -43.47
C PRO A 986 -47.61 -30.26 -42.90
N PRO A 987 -48.28 -29.90 -41.80
CA PRO A 987 -49.61 -30.41 -41.55
C PRO A 987 -50.54 -29.86 -42.64
N GLY A 988 -50.34 -30.31 -43.88
CA GLY A 988 -51.27 -30.14 -44.97
C GLY A 988 -52.34 -31.16 -44.73
N GLY A 989 -53.48 -30.71 -44.22
CA GLY A 989 -54.73 -31.45 -44.26
C GLY A 989 -54.89 -32.00 -45.68
N GLY A 990 -54.72 -33.32 -45.82
CA GLY A 990 -54.87 -34.00 -47.09
C GLY A 990 -56.31 -33.92 -47.60
N PHE A 991 -56.70 -34.86 -48.45
CA PHE A 991 -58.11 -35.01 -48.80
C PHE A 991 -58.58 -36.43 -48.54
N GLN A 992 -59.90 -36.63 -48.60
CA GLN A 992 -60.48 -37.96 -48.67
C GLN A 992 -61.04 -38.18 -50.08
N ARG A 993 -60.41 -39.08 -50.84
CA ARG A 993 -60.81 -39.46 -52.19
C ARG A 993 -62.26 -39.92 -52.21
N GLY A 994 -63.03 -39.33 -53.12
CA GLY A 994 -64.45 -39.62 -53.32
C GLY A 994 -65.43 -38.70 -52.59
N ASP A 995 -65.01 -37.84 -51.65
CA ASP A 995 -65.85 -36.82 -51.01
C ASP A 995 -65.83 -35.50 -51.82
N CYS A 996 -66.36 -35.55 -53.03
CA CYS A 996 -66.24 -34.47 -54.01
C CYS A 996 -67.03 -33.20 -53.60
N ASN A 997 -68.05 -33.32 -52.76
CA ASN A 997 -68.77 -32.14 -52.25
C ASN A 997 -68.14 -31.57 -50.96
N ALA A 998 -67.06 -32.18 -50.46
CA ALA A 998 -66.31 -31.81 -49.27
C ALA A 998 -67.20 -31.64 -48.02
N ASP A 999 -68.15 -32.56 -47.82
CA ASP A 999 -69.01 -32.57 -46.64
C ASP A 999 -68.50 -33.46 -45.49
N GLY A 1000 -67.33 -34.08 -45.69
CA GLY A 1000 -66.64 -34.94 -44.74
C GLY A 1000 -67.14 -36.38 -44.73
N ALA A 1001 -68.01 -36.78 -45.67
CA ALA A 1001 -68.56 -38.11 -45.71
C ALA A 1001 -68.73 -38.65 -47.14
N PHE A 1002 -67.94 -39.67 -47.50
CA PHE A 1002 -68.13 -40.41 -48.75
C PHE A 1002 -69.52 -41.09 -48.84
N ASN A 1003 -70.41 -40.58 -49.68
CA ASN A 1003 -71.76 -41.07 -49.87
C ASN A 1003 -72.32 -40.81 -51.29
N ILE A 1004 -73.62 -41.06 -51.50
CA ILE A 1004 -74.24 -40.90 -52.83
C ILE A 1004 -74.28 -39.42 -53.28
N ALA A 1005 -74.25 -38.47 -52.34
CA ALA A 1005 -74.22 -37.05 -52.63
C ALA A 1005 -73.00 -36.67 -53.48
N ASP A 1006 -71.85 -37.30 -53.25
CA ASP A 1006 -70.61 -37.07 -53.99
C ASP A 1006 -70.70 -37.49 -55.45
N ALA A 1007 -71.22 -38.70 -55.69
CA ALA A 1007 -71.45 -39.17 -57.05
C ALA A 1007 -72.47 -38.29 -57.79
N VAL A 1008 -73.49 -37.78 -57.08
CA VAL A 1008 -74.46 -36.84 -57.65
C VAL A 1008 -73.81 -35.47 -57.91
N PHE A 1009 -72.89 -35.04 -57.04
CA PHE A 1009 -72.16 -33.78 -57.17
C PHE A 1009 -71.25 -33.79 -58.41
N VAL A 1010 -70.43 -34.84 -58.58
CA VAL A 1010 -69.61 -35.07 -59.79
C VAL A 1010 -70.49 -35.08 -61.05
N LEU A 1011 -71.60 -35.82 -61.05
CA LEU A 1011 -72.52 -35.86 -62.20
C LEU A 1011 -73.21 -34.50 -62.45
N GLY A 1012 -73.48 -33.75 -61.38
CA GLY A 1012 -74.04 -32.40 -61.43
C GLY A 1012 -73.07 -31.43 -62.09
N ASN A 1013 -71.79 -31.47 -61.71
CA ASN A 1013 -70.71 -30.73 -62.34
C ASN A 1013 -70.59 -31.07 -63.83
N LEU A 1014 -70.52 -32.36 -64.18
CA LEU A 1014 -70.26 -32.80 -65.56
C LEU A 1014 -71.43 -32.56 -66.54
N PHE A 1015 -72.68 -32.69 -66.10
CA PHE A 1015 -73.83 -32.75 -67.01
C PHE A 1015 -74.92 -31.70 -66.75
N SER A 1016 -74.93 -31.07 -65.58
CA SER A 1016 -76.00 -30.16 -65.16
C SER A 1016 -75.53 -28.73 -64.92
N GLY A 1017 -74.25 -28.43 -65.17
CA GLY A 1017 -73.65 -27.11 -64.93
C GLY A 1017 -73.54 -26.76 -63.44
N GLY A 1018 -73.41 -27.77 -62.58
CA GLY A 1018 -73.08 -27.58 -61.17
C GLY A 1018 -71.68 -26.99 -60.99
N PRO A 1019 -71.38 -26.41 -59.80
CA PRO A 1019 -70.04 -25.90 -59.50
C PRO A 1019 -69.00 -27.02 -59.55
N GLU A 1020 -67.75 -26.63 -59.74
CA GLU A 1020 -66.59 -27.50 -59.54
C GLU A 1020 -66.38 -27.75 -58.04
N GLY A 1021 -65.86 -28.92 -57.68
CA GLY A 1021 -65.58 -29.27 -56.29
C GLY A 1021 -64.43 -28.43 -55.74
N PRO A 1022 -64.37 -28.18 -54.43
CA PRO A 1022 -63.30 -27.38 -53.81
C PRO A 1022 -61.94 -28.11 -53.80
N CYS A 1023 -61.93 -29.44 -53.95
CA CYS A 1023 -60.75 -30.27 -54.08
C CYS A 1023 -60.92 -31.24 -55.25
N LEU A 1024 -60.12 -31.07 -56.30
CA LEU A 1024 -60.27 -31.81 -57.55
C LEU A 1024 -59.80 -33.25 -57.40
N ASP A 1025 -58.76 -33.49 -56.60
CA ASP A 1025 -58.27 -34.85 -56.31
C ASP A 1025 -59.32 -35.68 -55.56
N SER A 1026 -60.15 -35.04 -54.73
CA SER A 1026 -61.29 -35.72 -54.10
C SER A 1026 -62.36 -36.12 -55.12
N CYS A 1027 -62.52 -35.35 -56.19
CA CYS A 1027 -63.50 -35.60 -57.25
C CYS A 1027 -63.01 -36.65 -58.28
N ASP A 1028 -61.71 -36.88 -58.39
CA ASP A 1028 -61.12 -38.00 -59.14
C ASP A 1028 -61.15 -39.29 -58.29
N ALA A 1029 -62.35 -39.87 -58.20
CA ALA A 1029 -62.61 -41.05 -57.39
C ALA A 1029 -61.86 -42.30 -57.91
N ASN A 1030 -61.44 -42.31 -59.17
CA ASN A 1030 -60.81 -43.47 -59.80
C ASN A 1030 -59.29 -43.31 -60.00
N ASP A 1031 -58.74 -42.13 -59.68
CA ASP A 1031 -57.32 -41.81 -59.61
C ASP A 1031 -56.63 -41.98 -60.98
N ASP A 1032 -57.28 -41.48 -62.03
CA ASP A 1032 -56.77 -41.54 -63.41
C ASP A 1032 -56.30 -40.20 -63.98
N GLY A 1033 -56.27 -39.15 -63.15
CA GLY A 1033 -55.83 -37.79 -63.46
C GLY A 1033 -56.84 -36.98 -64.26
N GLY A 1034 -58.15 -37.26 -64.09
CA GLY A 1034 -59.18 -36.53 -64.81
C GLY A 1034 -60.62 -36.77 -64.37
N ILE A 1035 -61.29 -35.71 -63.92
CA ILE A 1035 -62.71 -35.76 -63.50
C ILE A 1035 -63.64 -36.00 -64.69
N ASN A 1036 -64.26 -37.18 -64.75
CA ASN A 1036 -65.18 -37.60 -65.80
C ASN A 1036 -66.24 -38.60 -65.28
N ILE A 1037 -66.98 -39.24 -66.20
CA ILE A 1037 -68.05 -40.18 -65.80
C ILE A 1037 -67.50 -41.45 -65.13
N ALA A 1038 -66.23 -41.79 -65.34
CA ALA A 1038 -65.55 -42.91 -64.69
C ALA A 1038 -65.51 -42.73 -63.17
N ASP A 1039 -65.35 -41.51 -62.67
CA ASP A 1039 -65.31 -41.18 -61.23
C ASP A 1039 -66.65 -41.42 -60.55
N ALA A 1040 -67.73 -40.96 -61.17
CA ALA A 1040 -69.07 -41.24 -60.68
C ALA A 1040 -69.37 -42.75 -60.69
N ILE A 1041 -68.86 -43.49 -61.68
CA ILE A 1041 -68.99 -44.95 -61.73
C ILE A 1041 -68.16 -45.62 -60.64
N ALA A 1042 -66.94 -45.16 -60.38
CA ALA A 1042 -66.05 -45.66 -59.32
C ALA A 1042 -66.66 -45.43 -57.94
N ALA A 1043 -67.12 -44.20 -57.66
CA ALA A 1043 -67.80 -43.83 -56.42
C ALA A 1043 -69.06 -44.70 -56.18
N LEU A 1044 -69.96 -44.80 -57.17
CA LEU A 1044 -71.17 -45.65 -57.06
C LEU A 1044 -70.83 -47.15 -56.99
N GLY A 1045 -69.74 -47.57 -57.64
CA GLY A 1045 -69.23 -48.93 -57.59
C GLY A 1045 -68.76 -49.33 -56.19
N SER A 1046 -68.01 -48.44 -55.54
CA SER A 1046 -67.57 -48.55 -54.14
C SER A 1046 -68.77 -48.58 -53.19
N LEU A 1047 -69.76 -47.69 -53.37
CA LEU A 1047 -70.95 -47.60 -52.51
C LEU A 1047 -71.93 -48.78 -52.61
N PHE A 1048 -72.18 -49.30 -53.82
CA PHE A 1048 -73.32 -50.20 -54.05
C PHE A 1048 -72.97 -51.53 -54.71
N SER A 1049 -71.84 -51.63 -55.39
CA SER A 1049 -71.52 -52.79 -56.26
C SER A 1049 -70.36 -53.65 -55.75
N GLY A 1050 -69.73 -53.26 -54.63
CA GLY A 1050 -68.65 -54.03 -54.00
C GLY A 1050 -67.35 -54.02 -54.81
N SER A 1051 -67.08 -52.95 -55.55
CA SER A 1051 -65.89 -52.78 -56.40
C SER A 1051 -64.57 -52.66 -55.64
N GLY A 1052 -64.61 -52.64 -54.31
CA GLY A 1052 -63.47 -52.34 -53.43
C GLY A 1052 -63.50 -50.90 -52.92
N PRO A 1053 -62.67 -50.55 -51.92
CA PRO A 1053 -62.42 -49.16 -51.55
C PRO A 1053 -61.88 -48.37 -52.75
N LEU A 1054 -62.07 -47.04 -52.76
CA LEU A 1054 -61.39 -46.19 -53.74
C LEU A 1054 -59.88 -46.19 -53.47
N PRO A 1055 -59.03 -45.78 -54.43
CA PRO A 1055 -57.60 -45.56 -54.20
C PRO A 1055 -57.34 -44.61 -53.03
N ASP A 1056 -56.18 -44.78 -52.38
CA ASP A 1056 -55.79 -43.89 -51.28
C ASP A 1056 -55.60 -42.45 -51.79
N PRO A 1057 -55.92 -41.41 -51.00
CA PRO A 1057 -56.36 -41.46 -49.60
C PRO A 1057 -57.88 -41.71 -49.45
N PHE A 1058 -58.33 -42.92 -49.07
CA PHE A 1058 -59.75 -43.27 -48.96
C PHE A 1058 -60.14 -43.71 -47.54
N GLY A 1059 -61.08 -42.99 -46.93
CA GLY A 1059 -61.57 -43.26 -45.57
C GLY A 1059 -60.75 -42.62 -44.44
N VAL A 1060 -59.59 -42.07 -44.77
CA VAL A 1060 -58.73 -41.24 -43.92
C VAL A 1060 -58.12 -40.13 -44.79
N CYS A 1061 -57.85 -38.98 -44.19
CA CYS A 1061 -57.14 -37.88 -44.84
C CYS A 1061 -55.70 -38.29 -45.16
N GLY A 1062 -55.22 -37.87 -46.32
CA GLY A 1062 -53.82 -38.03 -46.71
C GLY A 1062 -53.49 -37.24 -47.98
N PRO A 1063 -52.21 -37.10 -48.33
CA PRO A 1063 -51.80 -36.53 -49.61
C PRO A 1063 -52.13 -37.51 -50.75
N ASP A 1064 -52.17 -37.01 -51.99
CA ASP A 1064 -52.28 -37.85 -53.17
C ASP A 1064 -51.02 -38.74 -53.36
N PRO A 1065 -51.11 -40.08 -53.29
CA PRO A 1065 -49.98 -40.97 -53.52
C PRO A 1065 -49.51 -41.01 -54.98
N THR A 1066 -50.31 -40.50 -55.91
CA THR A 1066 -50.16 -40.63 -57.37
C THR A 1066 -50.27 -39.28 -58.09
N ASP A 1067 -49.51 -38.31 -57.58
CA ASP A 1067 -49.38 -36.93 -58.09
C ASP A 1067 -49.64 -36.75 -59.60
N ASP A 1068 -50.66 -35.95 -59.92
CA ASP A 1068 -51.14 -35.67 -61.26
C ASP A 1068 -51.50 -34.16 -61.44
N PRO A 1069 -51.99 -33.70 -62.61
CA PRO A 1069 -52.28 -32.28 -62.83
C PRO A 1069 -53.47 -31.71 -62.05
N LEU A 1070 -54.25 -32.53 -61.34
CA LEU A 1070 -55.32 -32.09 -60.44
C LEU A 1070 -54.73 -31.64 -59.10
N ASP A 1071 -55.44 -30.75 -58.41
CA ASP A 1071 -55.03 -30.24 -57.10
C ASP A 1071 -56.21 -30.09 -56.14
N CYS A 1072 -55.89 -29.89 -54.86
CA CYS A 1072 -56.88 -29.52 -53.85
C CYS A 1072 -56.68 -28.07 -53.42
N ALA A 1073 -57.49 -27.19 -54.02
CA ALA A 1073 -57.50 -25.77 -53.67
C ALA A 1073 -58.04 -25.50 -52.25
N ALA A 1074 -59.00 -26.32 -51.77
CA ALA A 1074 -59.46 -26.33 -50.38
C ALA A 1074 -60.17 -27.65 -50.03
N TYR A 1075 -59.90 -28.21 -48.86
CA TYR A 1075 -60.63 -29.38 -48.34
C TYR A 1075 -60.79 -29.30 -46.80
N ASP A 1076 -61.75 -28.47 -46.36
CA ASP A 1076 -62.09 -28.21 -44.95
C ASP A 1076 -62.35 -29.46 -44.06
N PRO A 1077 -62.80 -30.62 -44.58
CA PRO A 1077 -63.02 -31.80 -43.74
C PRO A 1077 -61.76 -32.50 -43.22
N CYS A 1078 -60.58 -32.19 -43.76
CA CYS A 1078 -59.31 -32.67 -43.21
C CYS A 1078 -58.71 -31.62 -42.28
N PRO A 1079 -58.60 -31.91 -40.97
CA PRO A 1079 -58.07 -30.98 -39.98
C PRO A 1079 -56.55 -30.82 -40.07
#